data_AF-A0A640V2R4-F1
#
_entry.id   AF-A0A640V2R4-F1
#
_cell.length_a   1.000
_cell.length_b   1.000
_cell.length_c   1.000
_cell.angle_alpha   90.00
_cell.angle_beta   90.00
_cell.angle_gamma   90.00
#
_symmetry.space_group_name_H-M   'P 1'
#
loop_
_entity.id
_entity.type
_entity.pdbx_description
1 polymer ?
#
loop_
_entity_poly.entity_id
_entity_poly.type
_entity_poly.pdbx_seq_one_letter_code
_entity_poly.pdbx_strand_id
1 'polypeptide(L)'
;MPDGQDNGEIMASPTQAPEQTKAHEPHPYIGGRNAALRALAAWRMERPGAPRVVILTGSPGTGCSRLLTGFLMLCDPEYRKGVELDALDPATVPPDLPAPAVPSVAGLTAAQTLWLLADHFELSATRTADIVPELGQLPLSGRPVTIVVPDVDRAGPVRGTGEPAHVVRDVLKPLAAVESIRLLADVPRESAVEFAEGLPPGVAQIIDLDAPEWADPEGLVLQAEALLNPQFGAPELPFTTEPDARRALAEAIARQAGDGAGSRLTVHLAVQSILTHPEGFDPAAASRLPGSVGEVLDLHAERLDTHPRTLRQILAPLALAEGDGLPVHLLTPLASAVAERNMSEDMARGMRLVAPFIRQIERAGEGIPEDERTLLGLQHPGIGEAVRAGIPNIPGAQARIAMELLKAVPHQDWAKAGAYVRDHIAGHTLEAGLLPRLLTDPGLFAHAEPVRLRAAVEAVPPEQLDAPARTYLRTAPLLTRTQAPVVLRAALLETAFVEDGLPEYAAVLRRMVPELPWHTLWSVRVAGVGAVTVGKLPPSAAASDSAEEAPLAVALSVVPQGTPGSSPLKTGDPQAPAVLVQDLATGSVIDADPTRIQRPSDDERVTGPLGFSRGADSVRVWRRGEQKGDEKSVTALISATPFTATDLSPEGILLVASESGVKALQIRPAPAQPCATTARRSVPDPQAAEPEPAQTPEPEPEAAQAPQAPGPDAHPID
;
A
#
# COMPACT_ATOMS: atom_id res chain seq x y z
N MET A 1 -54.99 23.82 -71.75
CA MET A 1 -56.27 23.44 -72.40
C MET A 1 -55.95 23.12 -73.85
N PRO A 2 -56.37 21.97 -74.40
CA PRO A 2 -57.22 20.90 -73.84
C PRO A 2 -56.42 19.59 -73.59
N ASP A 3 -56.73 18.83 -72.53
CA ASP A 3 -57.60 17.62 -72.44
C ASP A 3 -56.80 16.33 -72.70
N GLY A 4 -56.85 15.25 -71.93
CA GLY A 4 -57.66 14.85 -70.78
C GLY A 4 -57.14 13.52 -70.21
N GLN A 5 -57.60 13.22 -68.99
CA GLN A 5 -57.36 12.06 -68.11
C GLN A 5 -57.72 10.71 -68.79
N ASP A 6 -57.38 9.48 -68.36
CA ASP A 6 -57.09 8.80 -67.08
C ASP A 6 -56.60 7.37 -67.52
N ASN A 7 -55.73 6.59 -66.89
CA ASN A 7 -55.85 5.92 -65.60
C ASN A 7 -54.67 4.91 -65.44
N GLY A 8 -54.21 4.66 -64.22
CA GLY A 8 -53.66 3.35 -63.84
C GLY A 8 -52.36 3.33 -63.02
N GLU A 9 -52.54 3.21 -61.71
CA GLU A 9 -51.70 2.51 -60.72
C GLU A 9 -50.75 3.32 -59.81
N ILE A 10 -51.24 3.45 -58.58
CA ILE A 10 -50.57 3.93 -57.37
C ILE A 10 -49.88 2.73 -56.72
N MET A 11 -48.55 2.65 -56.81
CA MET A 11 -47.73 1.83 -55.92
C MET A 11 -47.16 2.75 -54.83
N ALA A 12 -47.82 2.75 -53.66
CA ALA A 12 -47.30 3.38 -52.47
C ALA A 12 -46.09 2.56 -51.97
N SER A 13 -44.89 3.15 -52.03
CA SER A 13 -43.73 2.62 -51.34
C SER A 13 -43.91 2.77 -49.82
N PRO A 14 -43.61 1.73 -49.03
CA PRO A 14 -43.81 1.77 -47.59
C PRO A 14 -42.76 2.67 -46.93
N THR A 15 -43.25 3.48 -46.00
CA THR A 15 -42.52 4.22 -44.96
C THR A 15 -41.33 3.40 -44.44
N GLN A 16 -40.12 3.92 -44.67
CA GLN A 16 -38.91 3.41 -44.04
C GLN A 16 -39.02 3.62 -42.52
N ALA A 17 -38.96 2.51 -41.78
CA ALA A 17 -38.72 2.52 -40.35
C ALA A 17 -37.33 3.11 -40.07
N PRO A 18 -37.12 3.79 -38.93
CA PRO A 18 -35.82 4.35 -38.58
C PRO A 18 -34.78 3.23 -38.47
N GLU A 19 -33.63 3.41 -39.14
CA GLU A 19 -32.47 2.54 -39.01
C GLU A 19 -32.10 2.37 -37.53
N GLN A 20 -32.22 1.13 -37.04
CA GLN A 20 -31.62 0.72 -35.78
C GLN A 20 -30.11 0.96 -35.88
N THR A 21 -29.62 1.96 -35.15
CA THR A 21 -28.20 2.15 -34.88
C THR A 21 -27.62 0.82 -34.41
N LYS A 22 -26.69 0.25 -35.21
CA LYS A 22 -26.02 -1.01 -34.92
C LYS A 22 -25.44 -0.95 -33.50
N ALA A 23 -25.95 -1.83 -32.63
CA ALA A 23 -25.46 -1.99 -31.27
C ALA A 23 -23.96 -2.34 -31.31
N HIS A 24 -23.17 -1.55 -30.57
CA HIS A 24 -21.74 -1.78 -30.35
C HIS A 24 -21.52 -3.18 -29.74
N GLU A 25 -20.44 -3.86 -30.14
CA GLU A 25 -19.97 -5.05 -29.42
C GLU A 25 -19.73 -4.66 -27.95
N PRO A 26 -20.28 -5.38 -26.97
CA PRO A 26 -20.24 -4.95 -25.59
C PRO A 26 -18.80 -4.93 -25.06
N HIS A 27 -18.22 -3.73 -24.94
CA HIS A 27 -16.92 -3.55 -24.34
C HIS A 27 -17.03 -3.50 -22.80
N PRO A 28 -16.12 -4.16 -22.05
CA PRO A 28 -16.17 -4.21 -20.58
C PRO A 28 -16.00 -2.84 -19.90
N TYR A 29 -15.54 -1.81 -20.61
CA TYR A 29 -15.31 -0.47 -20.06
C TYR A 29 -15.90 0.67 -20.89
N ILE A 30 -16.30 0.44 -22.15
CA ILE A 30 -16.72 1.48 -23.09
C ILE A 30 -18.20 1.25 -23.42
N GLY A 31 -18.98 2.34 -23.42
CA GLY A 31 -20.43 2.31 -23.61
C GLY A 31 -21.22 2.44 -22.30
N GLY A 32 -22.40 3.05 -22.41
CA GLY A 32 -23.26 3.41 -21.27
C GLY A 32 -22.84 4.69 -20.56
N ARG A 33 -23.69 5.19 -19.66
CA ARG A 33 -23.54 6.46 -18.91
C ARG A 33 -23.26 7.65 -19.86
N ASN A 34 -23.96 7.69 -21.00
CA ASN A 34 -23.74 8.66 -22.07
C ASN A 34 -23.83 10.13 -21.61
N ALA A 35 -24.68 10.45 -20.63
CA ALA A 35 -24.75 11.78 -20.05
C ALA A 35 -23.42 12.18 -19.38
N ALA A 36 -22.89 11.29 -18.51
CA ALA A 36 -21.63 11.52 -17.82
C ALA A 36 -20.45 11.55 -18.81
N LEU A 37 -20.39 10.62 -19.77
CA LEU A 37 -19.36 10.64 -20.82
C LEU A 37 -19.39 11.92 -21.66
N ARG A 38 -20.57 12.43 -22.01
CA ARG A 38 -20.71 13.72 -22.71
C ARG A 38 -20.17 14.88 -21.87
N ALA A 39 -20.42 14.88 -20.56
CA ALA A 39 -19.87 15.89 -19.66
C ALA A 39 -18.34 15.81 -19.56
N LEU A 40 -17.78 14.60 -19.43
CA LEU A 40 -16.33 14.37 -19.38
C LEU A 40 -15.64 14.73 -20.71
N ALA A 41 -16.25 14.37 -21.84
CA ALA A 41 -15.76 14.77 -23.16
C ALA A 41 -15.81 16.29 -23.34
N ALA A 42 -16.89 16.97 -22.93
CA ALA A 42 -16.99 18.43 -22.96
C ALA A 42 -15.96 19.12 -22.06
N TRP A 43 -15.70 18.56 -20.86
CA TRP A 43 -14.64 19.01 -19.96
C TRP A 43 -13.25 18.88 -20.63
N ARG A 44 -12.97 17.73 -21.26
CA ARG A 44 -11.69 17.48 -21.95
C ARG A 44 -11.50 18.37 -23.19
N MET A 45 -12.58 18.67 -23.91
CA MET A 45 -12.60 19.59 -25.07
C MET A 45 -12.42 21.06 -24.69
N GLU A 46 -12.46 21.39 -23.40
CA GLU A 46 -12.39 22.78 -22.94
C GLU A 46 -13.52 23.66 -23.49
N ARG A 47 -14.73 23.08 -23.65
CA ARG A 47 -15.86 23.82 -24.21
C ARG A 47 -16.14 25.09 -23.39
N PRO A 48 -16.50 26.21 -24.02
CA PRO A 48 -16.89 27.42 -23.29
C PRO A 48 -18.00 27.11 -22.27
N GLY A 49 -17.77 27.51 -21.01
CA GLY A 49 -18.69 27.25 -19.90
C GLY A 49 -18.59 25.85 -19.27
N ALA A 50 -17.74 24.96 -19.78
CA ALA A 50 -17.43 23.71 -19.09
C ALA A 50 -16.63 24.00 -17.81
N PRO A 51 -16.92 23.29 -16.70
CA PRO A 51 -16.17 23.45 -15.46
C PRO A 51 -14.69 23.07 -15.66
N ARG A 52 -13.81 23.58 -14.80
CA ARG A 52 -12.40 23.18 -14.76
C ARG A 52 -12.19 21.95 -13.88
N VAL A 53 -12.99 21.85 -12.82
CA VAL A 53 -12.95 20.78 -11.83
C VAL A 53 -14.20 19.91 -11.98
N VAL A 54 -14.01 18.61 -12.23
CA VAL A 54 -15.11 17.63 -12.24
C VAL A 54 -14.90 16.70 -11.05
N ILE A 55 -15.96 16.56 -10.25
CA ILE A 55 -15.99 15.71 -9.07
C ILE A 55 -16.92 14.55 -9.41
N LEU A 56 -16.35 13.40 -9.70
CA LEU A 56 -17.09 12.16 -9.94
C LEU A 56 -17.35 11.48 -8.60
N THR A 57 -18.59 11.04 -8.38
CA THR A 57 -18.96 10.32 -7.17
C THR A 57 -20.14 9.39 -7.43
N GLY A 58 -20.40 8.48 -6.50
CA GLY A 58 -21.54 7.57 -6.53
C GLY A 58 -21.40 6.50 -5.45
N SER A 59 -22.51 5.82 -5.15
CA SER A 59 -22.53 4.69 -4.23
C SER A 59 -21.64 3.57 -4.75
N PRO A 60 -21.02 2.76 -3.89
CA PRO A 60 -20.10 1.72 -4.36
C PRO A 60 -20.79 0.71 -5.28
N GLY A 61 -20.16 0.45 -6.43
CA GLY A 61 -20.71 -0.44 -7.47
C GLY A 61 -21.60 0.23 -8.52
N THR A 62 -21.82 1.55 -8.45
CA THR A 62 -22.50 2.34 -9.50
C THR A 62 -21.72 2.43 -10.81
N GLY A 63 -20.39 2.28 -10.73
CA GLY A 63 -19.48 2.17 -11.87
C GLY A 63 -18.56 3.37 -12.11
N CYS A 64 -18.25 4.20 -11.09
CA CYS A 64 -17.31 5.32 -11.22
C CYS A 64 -15.97 4.90 -11.85
N SER A 65 -15.27 3.94 -11.24
CA SER A 65 -13.97 3.46 -11.76
C SER A 65 -14.08 2.88 -13.17
N ARG A 66 -15.18 2.17 -13.50
CA ARG A 66 -15.44 1.67 -14.87
C ARG A 66 -15.61 2.81 -15.88
N LEU A 67 -16.44 3.80 -15.56
CA LEU A 67 -16.66 4.99 -16.39
C LEU A 67 -15.34 5.74 -16.62
N LEU A 68 -14.58 5.95 -15.55
CA LEU A 68 -13.32 6.67 -15.61
C LEU A 68 -12.26 5.91 -16.42
N THR A 69 -12.19 4.59 -16.25
CA THR A 69 -11.30 3.72 -17.03
C THR A 69 -11.64 3.80 -18.52
N GLY A 70 -12.92 3.64 -18.89
CA GLY A 70 -13.36 3.78 -20.29
C GLY A 70 -13.07 5.16 -20.88
N PHE A 71 -13.31 6.23 -20.12
CA PHE A 71 -12.98 7.59 -20.53
C PHE A 71 -11.47 7.78 -20.74
N LEU A 72 -10.63 7.26 -19.85
CA LEU A 72 -9.18 7.33 -19.97
C LEU A 72 -8.64 6.50 -21.15
N MET A 73 -9.22 5.32 -21.42
CA MET A 73 -8.90 4.53 -22.61
C MET A 73 -9.18 5.32 -23.91
N LEU A 74 -10.25 6.10 -23.95
CA LEU A 74 -10.55 6.96 -25.12
C LEU A 74 -9.64 8.19 -25.23
N CYS A 75 -9.03 8.62 -24.12
CA CYS A 75 -8.04 9.70 -24.08
C CYS A 75 -6.62 9.23 -24.42
N ASP A 76 -6.33 7.94 -24.27
CA ASP A 76 -5.02 7.36 -24.56
C ASP A 76 -4.90 7.04 -26.07
N PRO A 77 -3.90 7.61 -26.78
CA PRO A 77 -3.76 7.41 -28.22
C PRO A 77 -3.57 5.96 -28.66
N GLU A 78 -2.93 5.10 -27.85
CA GLU A 78 -2.69 3.71 -28.21
C GLU A 78 -3.94 2.86 -28.02
N TYR A 79 -4.63 3.00 -26.89
CA TYR A 79 -5.91 2.32 -26.69
C TYR A 79 -6.98 2.78 -27.69
N ARG A 80 -7.00 4.07 -28.00
CA ARG A 80 -7.95 4.67 -28.94
C ARG A 80 -7.89 4.07 -30.35
N LYS A 81 -6.72 3.64 -30.83
CA LYS A 81 -6.55 3.00 -32.16
C LYS A 81 -7.30 1.66 -32.28
N GLY A 82 -7.50 0.96 -31.17
CA GLY A 82 -8.18 -0.33 -31.13
C GLY A 82 -9.70 -0.22 -30.97
N VAL A 83 -10.26 0.99 -30.89
CA VAL A 83 -11.69 1.22 -30.68
C VAL A 83 -12.33 1.73 -31.96
N GLU A 84 -13.44 1.11 -32.39
CA GLU A 84 -14.27 1.60 -33.50
C GLU A 84 -15.04 2.86 -33.09
N LEU A 85 -14.39 4.02 -33.15
CA LEU A 85 -14.96 5.29 -32.70
C LEU A 85 -16.23 5.71 -33.46
N ASP A 86 -16.35 5.33 -34.73
CA ASP A 86 -17.52 5.64 -35.58
C ASP A 86 -18.81 4.94 -35.08
N ALA A 87 -18.68 3.89 -34.27
CA ALA A 87 -19.80 3.21 -33.63
C ALA A 87 -20.25 3.88 -32.32
N LEU A 88 -19.50 4.86 -31.82
CA LEU A 88 -19.82 5.58 -30.58
C LEU A 88 -20.56 6.89 -30.88
N ASP A 89 -21.34 7.38 -29.92
CA ASP A 89 -21.87 8.75 -29.97
C ASP A 89 -20.69 9.74 -29.99
N PRO A 90 -20.50 10.53 -31.07
CA PRO A 90 -19.39 11.48 -31.17
C PRO A 90 -19.33 12.49 -30.02
N ALA A 91 -20.47 12.78 -29.37
CA ALA A 91 -20.52 13.67 -28.22
C ALA A 91 -19.89 13.06 -26.94
N THR A 92 -19.76 11.73 -26.87
CA THR A 92 -19.14 10.99 -25.76
C THR A 92 -17.65 10.76 -25.95
N VAL A 93 -17.12 11.01 -27.14
CA VAL A 93 -15.73 10.75 -27.50
C VAL A 93 -14.87 11.98 -27.16
N PRO A 94 -13.87 11.86 -26.26
CA PRO A 94 -12.94 12.96 -25.98
C PRO A 94 -12.07 13.29 -27.21
N PRO A 95 -11.56 14.53 -27.29
CA PRO A 95 -10.69 14.96 -28.39
C PRO A 95 -9.35 14.24 -28.34
N ASP A 96 -8.70 14.13 -29.50
CA ASP A 96 -7.34 13.59 -29.60
C ASP A 96 -6.32 14.62 -29.06
N LEU A 97 -6.03 14.48 -27.76
CA LEU A 97 -5.10 15.30 -26.99
C LEU A 97 -4.14 14.37 -26.22
N PRO A 98 -2.96 14.85 -25.78
CA PRO A 98 -2.09 14.05 -24.91
C PRO A 98 -2.85 13.48 -23.71
N ALA A 99 -2.54 12.25 -23.31
CA ALA A 99 -3.17 11.63 -22.16
C ALA A 99 -3.00 12.50 -20.89
N PRO A 100 -4.03 12.59 -20.02
CA PRO A 100 -3.90 13.31 -18.76
C PRO A 100 -2.95 12.58 -17.81
N ALA A 101 -2.38 13.31 -16.84
CA ALA A 101 -1.65 12.67 -15.74
C ALA A 101 -2.63 11.95 -14.82
N VAL A 102 -2.39 10.67 -14.52
CA VAL A 102 -3.28 9.84 -13.70
C VAL A 102 -2.52 9.28 -12.49
N PRO A 103 -2.26 10.08 -11.44
CA PRO A 103 -1.60 9.58 -10.24
C PRO A 103 -2.48 8.53 -9.55
N SER A 104 -1.99 7.31 -9.39
CA SER A 104 -2.63 6.34 -8.50
C SER A 104 -2.46 6.82 -7.06
N VAL A 105 -3.56 6.87 -6.30
CA VAL A 105 -3.55 7.18 -4.86
C VAL A 105 -3.66 5.91 -4.00
N ALA A 106 -3.92 4.76 -4.62
CA ALA A 106 -4.15 3.51 -3.91
C ALA A 106 -2.95 3.13 -3.03
N GLY A 107 -3.16 3.02 -1.72
CA GLY A 107 -2.10 2.69 -0.78
C GLY A 107 -1.10 3.82 -0.49
N LEU A 108 -1.26 5.01 -1.08
CA LEU A 108 -0.35 6.15 -0.93
C LEU A 108 -0.92 7.21 0.00
N THR A 109 -0.04 7.91 0.71
CA THR A 109 -0.40 9.12 1.46
C THR A 109 -0.54 10.33 0.53
N ALA A 110 -1.25 11.37 0.95
CA ALA A 110 -1.39 12.64 0.25
C ALA A 110 -0.02 13.23 -0.14
N ALA A 111 0.97 13.14 0.76
CA ALA A 111 2.33 13.58 0.48
C ALA A 111 3.01 12.73 -0.62
N GLN A 112 2.82 11.41 -0.61
CA GLN A 112 3.36 10.52 -1.64
C GLN A 112 2.69 10.78 -3.01
N THR A 113 1.38 11.05 -3.03
CA THR A 113 0.66 11.43 -4.25
C THR A 113 1.21 12.73 -4.85
N LEU A 114 1.50 13.75 -4.03
CA LEU A 114 2.15 14.98 -4.51
C LEU A 114 3.54 14.70 -5.09
N TRP A 115 4.34 13.87 -4.43
CA TRP A 115 5.65 13.48 -4.96
C TRP A 115 5.57 12.69 -6.26
N LEU A 116 4.54 11.85 -6.43
CA LEU A 116 4.30 11.15 -7.70
C LEU A 116 3.98 12.13 -8.83
N LEU A 117 3.21 13.18 -8.55
CA LEU A 117 2.99 14.28 -9.51
C LEU A 117 4.30 15.03 -9.80
N ALA A 118 5.09 15.34 -8.78
CA ALA A 118 6.37 16.03 -8.97
C ALA A 118 7.34 15.22 -9.84
N ASP A 119 7.40 13.90 -9.64
CA ASP A 119 8.20 12.99 -10.46
C ASP A 119 7.68 12.92 -11.91
N HIS A 120 6.36 12.75 -12.09
CA HIS A 120 5.73 12.70 -13.41
C HIS A 120 5.97 13.95 -14.26
N PHE A 121 5.99 15.13 -13.63
CA PHE A 121 6.21 16.41 -14.30
C PHE A 121 7.67 16.92 -14.19
N GLU A 122 8.59 16.12 -13.65
CA GLU A 122 10.01 16.45 -13.48
C GLU A 122 10.25 17.80 -12.76
N LEU A 123 9.48 18.05 -11.70
CA LEU A 123 9.56 19.30 -10.93
C LEU A 123 10.87 19.38 -10.12
N SER A 124 11.30 20.59 -9.80
CA SER A 124 12.50 20.84 -8.97
C SER A 124 12.17 20.98 -7.48
N ALA A 125 10.90 20.77 -7.11
CA ALA A 125 10.41 20.87 -5.75
C ALA A 125 11.22 20.01 -4.77
N THR A 126 11.61 20.61 -3.64
CA THR A 126 12.30 19.89 -2.53
C THR A 126 11.41 19.70 -1.31
N ARG A 127 10.20 20.30 -1.33
CA ARG A 127 9.18 20.17 -0.29
C ARG A 127 7.81 20.03 -0.94
N THR A 128 6.89 19.34 -0.27
CA THR A 128 5.52 19.13 -0.78
C THR A 128 4.75 20.43 -1.03
N ALA A 129 5.01 21.46 -0.21
CA ALA A 129 4.37 22.77 -0.35
C ALA A 129 4.75 23.52 -1.64
N ASP A 130 5.88 23.17 -2.27
CA ASP A 130 6.38 23.83 -3.49
C ASP A 130 5.81 23.17 -4.77
N ILE A 131 5.30 21.94 -4.68
CA ILE A 131 4.85 21.11 -5.82
C ILE A 131 3.66 21.75 -6.56
N VAL A 132 2.58 22.11 -5.85
CA VAL A 132 1.38 22.69 -6.48
C VAL A 132 1.67 24.07 -7.12
N PRO A 133 2.40 24.99 -6.46
CA PRO A 133 2.85 26.22 -7.09
C PRO A 133 3.71 26.02 -8.35
N GLU A 134 4.61 25.04 -8.36
CA GLU A 134 5.44 24.72 -9.54
C GLU A 134 4.59 24.14 -10.68
N LEU A 135 3.65 23.22 -10.40
CA LEU A 135 2.70 22.71 -11.38
C LEU A 135 1.90 23.85 -12.04
N GLY A 136 1.49 24.84 -11.25
CA GLY A 136 0.75 26.00 -11.75
C GLY A 136 1.52 26.87 -12.75
N GLN A 137 2.86 26.77 -12.76
CA GLN A 137 3.76 27.53 -13.64
C GLN A 137 4.13 26.76 -14.92
N LEU A 138 3.88 25.45 -14.98
CA LEU A 138 4.16 24.63 -16.18
C LEU A 138 3.43 25.04 -17.46
N PRO A 139 2.20 25.62 -17.42
CA PRO A 139 1.46 26.07 -18.60
C PRO A 139 2.10 27.24 -19.37
N LEU A 140 3.34 27.07 -19.85
CA LEU A 140 4.08 28.03 -20.69
C LEU A 140 3.73 27.91 -22.17
N SER A 141 3.09 26.80 -22.58
CA SER A 141 2.68 26.51 -23.96
C SER A 141 1.20 26.82 -24.26
N GLY A 142 0.50 27.47 -23.32
CA GLY A 142 -0.88 27.96 -23.51
C GLY A 142 -2.00 26.94 -23.25
N ARG A 143 -1.71 25.74 -22.72
CA ARG A 143 -2.71 24.73 -22.33
C ARG A 143 -2.65 24.41 -20.84
N PRO A 144 -3.80 24.18 -20.17
CA PRO A 144 -3.81 23.80 -18.77
C PRO A 144 -3.26 22.38 -18.56
N VAL A 145 -2.62 22.16 -17.40
CA VAL A 145 -2.20 20.82 -16.96
C VAL A 145 -3.45 20.02 -16.62
N THR A 146 -3.65 18.84 -17.22
CA THR A 146 -4.83 18.00 -16.96
C THR A 146 -4.46 16.83 -16.05
N ILE A 147 -5.10 16.73 -14.89
CA ILE A 147 -4.86 15.70 -13.88
C ILE A 147 -6.18 14.95 -13.60
N VAL A 148 -6.10 13.63 -13.56
CA VAL A 148 -7.22 12.73 -13.21
C VAL A 148 -6.83 11.91 -12.00
N VAL A 149 -7.54 12.03 -10.88
CA VAL A 149 -7.25 11.29 -9.64
C VAL A 149 -8.35 10.25 -9.39
N PRO A 150 -8.15 8.98 -9.78
CA PRO A 150 -9.12 7.91 -9.58
C PRO A 150 -9.10 7.39 -8.13
N ASP A 151 -10.17 6.71 -7.73
CA ASP A 151 -10.26 5.84 -6.54
C ASP A 151 -9.71 6.47 -5.24
N VAL A 152 -10.12 7.70 -4.92
CA VAL A 152 -9.64 8.42 -3.71
C VAL A 152 -10.02 7.70 -2.42
N ASP A 153 -11.07 6.89 -2.41
CA ASP A 153 -11.45 6.02 -1.29
C ASP A 153 -10.37 4.98 -0.94
N ARG A 154 -9.46 4.66 -1.87
CA ARG A 154 -8.37 3.69 -1.69
C ARG A 154 -7.07 4.32 -1.22
N ALA A 155 -7.06 5.61 -0.94
CA ALA A 155 -5.88 6.31 -0.42
C ALA A 155 -5.47 5.76 0.95
N GLY A 156 -4.17 5.83 1.21
CA GLY A 156 -3.58 5.51 2.50
C GLY A 156 -3.03 4.08 2.61
N PRO A 157 -1.90 3.90 3.28
CA PRO A 157 -1.30 2.59 3.51
C PRO A 157 -2.06 1.77 4.57
N VAL A 158 -2.97 2.39 5.34
CA VAL A 158 -3.75 1.77 6.41
C VAL A 158 -5.15 2.39 6.38
N ARG A 159 -6.20 1.56 6.37
CA ARG A 159 -7.60 2.02 6.22
C ARG A 159 -8.03 3.05 7.27
N GLY A 160 -7.66 2.81 8.53
CA GLY A 160 -8.10 3.61 9.68
C GLY A 160 -7.42 4.97 9.86
N THR A 161 -6.59 5.43 8.92
CA THR A 161 -5.89 6.73 9.05
C THR A 161 -6.69 7.91 8.52
N GLY A 162 -7.80 7.68 7.79
CA GLY A 162 -8.58 8.75 7.18
C GLY A 162 -7.89 9.43 5.99
N GLU A 163 -6.93 8.74 5.34
CA GLU A 163 -6.18 9.30 4.22
C GLU A 163 -7.01 9.84 3.05
N PRO A 164 -8.17 9.25 2.67
CA PRO A 164 -9.02 9.84 1.61
C PRO A 164 -9.39 11.30 1.87
N ALA A 165 -9.67 11.67 3.13
CA ALA A 165 -9.94 13.06 3.51
C ALA A 165 -8.68 13.93 3.41
N HIS A 166 -7.51 13.39 3.74
CA HIS A 166 -6.22 14.05 3.55
C HIS A 166 -5.90 14.30 2.07
N VAL A 167 -6.17 13.35 1.17
CA VAL A 167 -6.01 13.55 -0.27
C VAL A 167 -6.94 14.67 -0.77
N VAL A 168 -8.20 14.70 -0.35
CA VAL A 168 -9.14 15.78 -0.70
C VAL A 168 -8.60 17.13 -0.22
N ARG A 169 -8.21 17.23 1.05
CA ARG A 169 -7.81 18.48 1.69
C ARG A 169 -6.43 19.00 1.24
N ASP A 170 -5.45 18.11 1.18
CA ASP A 170 -4.03 18.46 1.04
C ASP A 170 -3.51 18.30 -0.39
N VAL A 171 -4.29 17.65 -1.29
CA VAL A 171 -3.93 17.47 -2.71
C VAL A 171 -4.99 18.08 -3.62
N LEU A 172 -6.23 17.59 -3.56
CA LEU A 172 -7.26 17.96 -4.54
C LEU A 172 -7.70 19.41 -4.42
N LYS A 173 -7.96 19.91 -3.20
CA LYS A 173 -8.32 21.33 -2.96
C LYS A 173 -7.22 22.29 -3.44
N PRO A 174 -5.93 22.09 -3.10
CA PRO A 174 -4.84 22.90 -3.64
C PRO A 174 -4.75 22.88 -5.17
N LEU A 175 -4.85 21.70 -5.80
CA LEU A 175 -4.85 21.60 -7.28
C LEU A 175 -6.08 22.31 -7.89
N ALA A 176 -7.24 22.15 -7.27
CA ALA A 176 -8.48 22.82 -7.63
C ALA A 176 -8.46 24.33 -7.36
N ALA A 177 -7.47 24.89 -6.67
CA ALA A 177 -7.34 26.35 -6.50
C ALA A 177 -6.53 27.00 -7.63
N VAL A 178 -5.72 26.23 -8.37
CA VAL A 178 -4.85 26.74 -9.42
C VAL A 178 -5.59 26.79 -10.76
N GLU A 179 -5.78 28.00 -11.31
CA GLU A 179 -6.56 28.21 -12.54
C GLU A 179 -6.00 27.48 -13.76
N SER A 180 -4.69 27.24 -13.78
CA SER A 180 -3.98 26.61 -14.89
C SER A 180 -4.00 25.07 -14.86
N ILE A 181 -4.74 24.46 -13.91
CA ILE A 181 -4.89 23.01 -13.75
C ILE A 181 -6.33 22.59 -14.04
N ARG A 182 -6.59 21.63 -14.93
CA ARG A 182 -7.88 20.93 -15.07
C ARG A 182 -7.85 19.65 -14.24
N LEU A 183 -8.86 19.46 -13.39
CA LEU A 183 -8.90 18.36 -12.44
C LEU A 183 -10.18 17.54 -12.61
N LEU A 184 -10.04 16.22 -12.70
CA LEU A 184 -11.12 15.26 -12.55
C LEU A 184 -10.76 14.34 -11.40
N ALA A 185 -11.61 14.19 -10.40
CA ALA A 185 -11.34 13.29 -9.28
C ALA A 185 -12.56 12.42 -8.98
N ASP A 186 -12.32 11.12 -8.76
CA ASP A 186 -13.32 10.18 -8.24
C ASP A 186 -13.19 10.13 -6.72
N VAL A 187 -14.20 10.67 -6.03
CA VAL A 187 -14.17 10.86 -4.57
C VAL A 187 -15.37 10.20 -3.87
N PRO A 188 -15.19 9.75 -2.62
CA PRO A 188 -16.31 9.33 -1.77
C PRO A 188 -17.41 10.39 -1.73
N ARG A 189 -18.67 9.95 -1.69
CA ARG A 189 -19.85 10.83 -1.78
C ARG A 189 -19.92 11.83 -0.64
N GLU A 190 -19.55 11.40 0.56
CA GLU A 190 -19.43 12.23 1.76
C GLU A 190 -18.42 13.38 1.61
N SER A 191 -17.39 13.19 0.77
CA SER A 191 -16.32 14.17 0.54
C SER A 191 -16.58 15.06 -0.68
N ALA A 192 -17.53 14.72 -1.55
CA ALA A 192 -17.78 15.44 -2.80
C ALA A 192 -18.22 16.89 -2.56
N VAL A 193 -19.13 17.11 -1.60
CA VAL A 193 -19.61 18.45 -1.24
C VAL A 193 -18.50 19.25 -0.57
N GLU A 194 -17.77 18.64 0.37
CA GLU A 194 -16.63 19.27 1.03
C GLU A 194 -15.56 19.71 0.01
N PHE A 195 -15.31 18.89 -1.02
CA PHE A 195 -14.34 19.21 -2.05
C PHE A 195 -14.78 20.39 -2.92
N ALA A 196 -16.07 20.46 -3.27
CA ALA A 196 -16.62 21.58 -4.02
C ALA A 196 -16.66 22.89 -3.20
N GLU A 197 -16.72 22.80 -1.88
CA GLU A 197 -16.81 23.95 -0.98
C GLU A 197 -15.61 24.89 -1.12
N GLY A 198 -15.88 26.19 -1.26
CA GLY A 198 -14.86 27.23 -1.41
C GLY A 198 -14.40 27.49 -2.85
N LEU A 199 -14.81 26.68 -3.83
CA LEU A 199 -14.57 26.95 -5.25
C LEU A 199 -15.57 27.97 -5.81
N PRO A 200 -15.16 28.90 -6.70
CA PRO A 200 -16.08 29.86 -7.29
C PRO A 200 -17.21 29.18 -8.10
N PRO A 201 -18.40 29.79 -8.19
CA PRO A 201 -19.50 29.25 -8.99
C PRO A 201 -19.09 28.99 -10.44
N GLY A 202 -19.44 27.81 -10.96
CA GLY A 202 -19.12 27.39 -12.33
C GLY A 202 -17.71 26.83 -12.53
N VAL A 203 -16.83 26.87 -11.52
CA VAL A 203 -15.49 26.25 -11.60
C VAL A 203 -15.57 24.74 -11.42
N ALA A 204 -16.47 24.27 -10.55
CA ALA A 204 -16.63 22.86 -10.22
C ALA A 204 -18.02 22.32 -10.61
N GLN A 205 -18.06 21.06 -11.02
CA GLN A 205 -19.29 20.30 -11.24
C GLN A 205 -19.19 18.95 -10.55
N ILE A 206 -20.23 18.59 -9.79
CA ILE A 206 -20.39 17.25 -9.22
C ILE A 206 -21.19 16.40 -10.21
N ILE A 207 -20.64 15.26 -10.60
CA ILE A 207 -21.30 14.20 -11.35
C ILE A 207 -21.55 13.06 -10.35
N ASP A 208 -22.74 13.04 -9.76
CA ASP A 208 -23.18 11.98 -8.86
C ASP A 208 -23.88 10.89 -9.66
N LEU A 209 -23.24 9.75 -9.86
CA LEU A 209 -23.80 8.63 -10.62
C LEU A 209 -25.04 8.02 -9.97
N ASP A 210 -25.38 8.38 -8.73
CA ASP A 210 -26.65 8.03 -8.10
C ASP A 210 -27.81 8.98 -8.47
N ALA A 211 -27.54 10.13 -9.10
CA ALA A 211 -28.58 11.07 -9.45
C ALA A 211 -29.28 10.67 -10.78
N PRO A 212 -30.61 10.86 -10.91
CA PRO A 212 -31.38 10.41 -12.07
C PRO A 212 -30.87 10.94 -13.42
N GLU A 213 -30.31 12.15 -13.46
CA GLU A 213 -29.79 12.75 -14.69
C GLU A 213 -28.51 12.07 -15.23
N TRP A 214 -27.80 11.32 -14.36
CA TRP A 214 -26.60 10.57 -14.72
C TRP A 214 -26.86 9.06 -14.80
N ALA A 215 -28.06 8.61 -14.43
CA ALA A 215 -28.48 7.22 -14.48
C ALA A 215 -28.46 6.67 -15.92
N ASP A 216 -28.25 5.36 -16.04
CA ASP A 216 -28.22 4.67 -17.33
C ASP A 216 -28.93 3.31 -17.24
N PRO A 217 -30.29 3.30 -17.17
CA PRO A 217 -31.05 2.07 -17.03
C PRO A 217 -30.85 1.11 -18.22
N GLU A 218 -30.77 1.64 -19.43
CA GLU A 218 -30.54 0.83 -20.64
C GLU A 218 -29.17 0.16 -20.64
N GLY A 219 -28.11 0.87 -20.20
CA GLY A 219 -26.80 0.27 -20.05
C GLY A 219 -26.68 -0.77 -18.93
N LEU A 220 -27.64 -0.84 -18.00
CA LEU A 220 -27.75 -1.97 -17.06
C LEU A 220 -28.34 -3.21 -17.76
N VAL A 221 -29.33 -3.02 -18.63
CA VAL A 221 -29.90 -4.12 -19.43
C VAL A 221 -28.84 -4.70 -20.36
N LEU A 222 -28.13 -3.83 -21.10
CA LEU A 222 -27.08 -4.26 -22.02
C LEU A 222 -25.94 -4.97 -21.28
N GLN A 223 -25.59 -4.52 -20.07
CA GLN A 223 -24.60 -5.22 -19.24
C GLN A 223 -25.08 -6.61 -18.83
N ALA A 224 -26.32 -6.73 -18.35
CA ALA A 224 -26.89 -8.02 -17.95
C ALA A 224 -26.96 -8.98 -19.15
N GLU A 225 -27.40 -8.48 -20.30
CA GLU A 225 -27.50 -9.26 -21.54
C GLU A 225 -26.14 -9.75 -22.03
N ALA A 226 -25.11 -8.90 -21.98
CA ALA A 226 -23.75 -9.28 -22.33
C ALA A 226 -23.19 -10.37 -21.40
N LEU A 227 -23.41 -10.23 -20.08
CA LEU A 227 -22.97 -11.23 -19.10
C LEU A 227 -23.71 -12.58 -19.24
N LEU A 228 -24.93 -12.57 -19.76
CA LEU A 228 -25.74 -13.76 -20.01
C LEU A 228 -25.50 -14.39 -21.39
N ASN A 229 -24.70 -13.78 -22.27
CA ASN A 229 -24.52 -14.26 -23.64
C ASN A 229 -23.39 -15.32 -23.72
N PRO A 230 -23.66 -16.52 -24.25
CA PRO A 230 -22.65 -17.56 -24.40
C PRO A 230 -21.43 -17.17 -25.24
N GLN A 231 -21.58 -16.24 -26.19
CA GLN A 231 -20.47 -15.70 -26.98
C GLN A 231 -19.41 -14.99 -26.10
N PHE A 232 -19.81 -14.49 -24.93
CA PHE A 232 -18.93 -13.84 -23.97
C PHE A 232 -18.62 -14.74 -22.75
N GLY A 233 -18.80 -16.06 -22.90
CA GLY A 233 -18.37 -17.05 -21.92
C GLY A 233 -19.44 -17.51 -20.92
N ALA A 234 -20.70 -17.11 -21.08
CA ALA A 234 -21.79 -17.69 -20.30
C ALA A 234 -22.02 -19.17 -20.69
N PRO A 235 -22.38 -20.07 -19.74
CA PRO A 235 -22.74 -21.43 -20.07
C PRO A 235 -24.02 -21.49 -20.93
N GLU A 236 -24.14 -22.50 -21.79
CA GLU A 236 -25.32 -22.71 -22.63
C GLU A 236 -26.51 -23.24 -21.82
N LEU A 237 -27.37 -22.32 -21.39
CA LEU A 237 -28.62 -22.55 -20.67
C LEU A 237 -29.82 -21.99 -21.46
N PRO A 238 -31.07 -22.48 -21.27
CA PRO A 238 -32.23 -22.01 -22.02
C PRO A 238 -32.43 -20.48 -22.00
N PHE A 239 -32.17 -19.82 -20.86
CA PHE A 239 -32.29 -18.37 -20.70
C PHE A 239 -31.03 -17.58 -21.13
N THR A 240 -30.01 -18.26 -21.68
CA THR A 240 -28.78 -17.65 -22.22
C THR A 240 -28.68 -17.84 -23.73
N THR A 241 -29.15 -18.95 -24.27
CA THR A 241 -29.10 -19.26 -25.72
C THR A 241 -30.24 -18.60 -26.48
N GLU A 242 -31.45 -18.57 -25.90
CA GLU A 242 -32.63 -17.96 -26.51
C GLU A 242 -32.58 -16.42 -26.37
N PRO A 243 -32.49 -15.65 -27.48
CA PRO A 243 -32.30 -14.20 -27.41
C PRO A 243 -33.40 -13.46 -26.65
N ASP A 244 -34.67 -13.82 -26.88
CA ASP A 244 -35.81 -13.16 -26.22
C ASP A 244 -35.86 -13.47 -24.72
N ALA A 245 -35.55 -14.71 -24.33
CA ALA A 245 -35.51 -15.10 -22.92
C ALA A 245 -34.33 -14.43 -22.19
N ARG A 246 -33.16 -14.36 -22.85
CA ARG A 246 -31.99 -13.66 -22.34
C ARG A 246 -32.28 -12.17 -22.13
N ARG A 247 -32.90 -11.52 -23.13
CA ARG A 247 -33.29 -10.11 -23.05
C ARG A 247 -34.30 -9.86 -21.94
N ALA A 248 -35.34 -10.69 -21.84
CA ALA A 248 -36.35 -10.55 -20.79
C ALA A 248 -35.75 -10.70 -19.38
N LEU A 249 -34.83 -11.65 -19.18
CA LEU A 249 -34.11 -11.81 -17.91
C LEU A 249 -33.20 -10.61 -17.62
N ALA A 250 -32.46 -10.13 -18.62
CA ALA A 250 -31.60 -8.96 -18.51
C ALA A 250 -32.40 -7.71 -18.08
N GLU A 251 -33.57 -7.49 -18.68
CA GLU A 251 -34.47 -6.40 -18.32
C GLU A 251 -35.02 -6.53 -16.90
N ALA A 252 -35.36 -7.74 -16.46
CA ALA A 252 -35.82 -8.00 -15.10
C ALA A 252 -34.72 -7.73 -14.06
N ILE A 253 -33.49 -8.21 -14.31
CA ILE A 253 -32.33 -7.96 -13.44
C ILE A 253 -32.02 -6.47 -13.37
N ALA A 254 -31.95 -5.79 -14.52
CA ALA A 254 -31.63 -4.37 -14.59
C ALA A 254 -32.68 -3.50 -13.90
N ARG A 255 -33.97 -3.82 -14.04
CA ARG A 255 -35.06 -3.11 -13.36
C ARG A 255 -34.92 -3.22 -11.85
N GLN A 256 -34.68 -4.42 -11.34
CA GLN A 256 -34.59 -4.67 -9.91
C GLN A 256 -33.33 -4.04 -9.30
N ALA A 257 -32.17 -4.19 -9.97
CA ALA A 257 -30.93 -3.54 -9.59
C ALA A 257 -30.94 -2.01 -9.80
N GLY A 258 -32.01 -1.49 -10.42
CA GLY A 258 -32.17 -0.14 -10.94
C GLY A 258 -33.10 0.77 -10.13
N ASP A 259 -33.66 0.33 -9.00
CA ASP A 259 -34.43 1.23 -8.13
C ASP A 259 -33.54 2.41 -7.68
N GLY A 260 -33.79 3.61 -8.25
CA GLY A 260 -32.88 4.76 -8.18
C GLY A 260 -32.05 4.94 -9.46
N ALA A 261 -30.74 5.11 -9.35
CA ALA A 261 -29.82 5.24 -10.50
C ALA A 261 -29.10 3.95 -10.89
N GLY A 262 -29.31 2.90 -10.09
CA GLY A 262 -28.93 1.52 -10.36
C GLY A 262 -27.47 1.14 -10.14
N SER A 263 -27.27 -0.13 -9.75
CA SER A 263 -25.97 -0.71 -9.39
C SER A 263 -25.48 -1.70 -10.43
N ARG A 264 -24.40 -1.32 -11.14
CA ARG A 264 -23.70 -2.20 -12.10
C ARG A 264 -23.09 -3.42 -11.41
N LEU A 265 -22.68 -3.28 -10.16
CA LEU A 265 -22.18 -4.37 -9.35
C LEU A 265 -23.29 -5.36 -8.98
N THR A 266 -24.48 -4.88 -8.60
CA THR A 266 -25.62 -5.76 -8.31
C THR A 266 -25.97 -6.60 -9.54
N VAL A 267 -26.04 -5.98 -10.72
CA VAL A 267 -26.26 -6.71 -11.99
C VAL A 267 -25.20 -7.80 -12.20
N HIS A 268 -23.92 -7.44 -12.06
CA HIS A 268 -22.81 -8.37 -12.26
C HIS A 268 -22.88 -9.57 -11.30
N LEU A 269 -23.03 -9.30 -9.99
CA LEU A 269 -23.07 -10.35 -8.98
C LEU A 269 -24.35 -11.19 -9.07
N ALA A 270 -25.49 -10.61 -9.45
CA ALA A 270 -26.73 -11.34 -9.66
C ALA A 270 -26.57 -12.35 -10.81
N VAL A 271 -26.07 -11.90 -11.97
CA VAL A 271 -25.81 -12.78 -13.11
C VAL A 271 -24.78 -13.85 -12.74
N GLN A 272 -23.65 -13.47 -12.13
CA GLN A 272 -22.61 -14.42 -11.74
C GLN A 272 -23.11 -15.47 -10.73
N SER A 273 -23.91 -15.05 -9.73
CA SER A 273 -24.57 -15.94 -8.76
C SER A 273 -25.53 -16.92 -9.44
N ILE A 274 -26.28 -16.49 -10.46
CA ILE A 274 -27.15 -17.36 -11.26
C ILE A 274 -26.33 -18.36 -12.07
N LEU A 275 -25.32 -17.89 -12.81
CA LEU A 275 -24.52 -18.74 -13.70
C LEU A 275 -23.61 -19.73 -12.97
N THR A 276 -23.16 -19.40 -11.76
CA THR A 276 -22.32 -20.32 -10.96
C THR A 276 -23.12 -21.51 -10.45
N HIS A 277 -24.43 -21.35 -10.22
CA HIS A 277 -25.33 -22.40 -9.73
C HIS A 277 -26.70 -22.28 -10.40
N PRO A 278 -26.87 -22.67 -11.67
CA PRO A 278 -28.12 -22.43 -12.40
C PRO A 278 -29.29 -23.32 -11.92
N GLU A 279 -29.02 -24.37 -11.15
CA GLU A 279 -30.02 -25.32 -10.70
C GLU A 279 -31.12 -24.65 -9.86
N GLY A 280 -32.39 -24.97 -10.15
CA GLY A 280 -33.54 -24.45 -9.41
C GLY A 280 -33.83 -22.96 -9.62
N PHE A 281 -33.09 -22.27 -10.49
CA PHE A 281 -33.38 -20.88 -10.86
C PHE A 281 -34.56 -20.82 -11.85
N ASP A 282 -35.58 -20.01 -11.51
CA ASP A 282 -36.70 -19.72 -12.39
C ASP A 282 -36.57 -18.30 -12.97
N PRO A 283 -36.23 -18.13 -14.27
CA PRO A 283 -36.08 -16.83 -14.89
C PRO A 283 -37.39 -16.05 -14.99
N ALA A 284 -38.55 -16.71 -14.86
CA ALA A 284 -39.85 -16.04 -14.87
C ALA A 284 -40.20 -15.38 -13.51
N ALA A 285 -39.51 -15.76 -12.43
CA ALA A 285 -39.76 -15.28 -11.07
C ALA A 285 -39.06 -13.94 -10.77
N ALA A 286 -39.34 -12.90 -11.55
CA ALA A 286 -38.67 -11.59 -11.47
C ALA A 286 -38.72 -10.93 -10.07
N SER A 287 -39.76 -11.20 -9.27
CA SER A 287 -39.89 -10.66 -7.92
C SER A 287 -38.89 -11.22 -6.90
N ARG A 288 -38.15 -12.28 -7.26
CA ARG A 288 -37.10 -12.88 -6.43
C ARG A 288 -35.70 -12.41 -6.83
N LEU A 289 -35.57 -11.48 -7.77
CA LEU A 289 -34.27 -10.95 -8.16
C LEU A 289 -33.76 -9.95 -7.10
N PRO A 290 -32.43 -9.84 -6.91
CA PRO A 290 -31.85 -8.88 -5.96
C PRO A 290 -31.80 -7.48 -6.54
N GLY A 291 -32.13 -6.48 -5.72
CA GLY A 291 -31.95 -5.05 -5.99
C GLY A 291 -30.68 -4.46 -5.39
N SER A 292 -30.05 -5.14 -4.43
CA SER A 292 -28.80 -4.69 -3.80
C SER A 292 -27.75 -5.80 -3.72
N VAL A 293 -26.48 -5.43 -3.52
CA VAL A 293 -25.40 -6.39 -3.25
C VAL A 293 -25.71 -7.24 -2.01
N GLY A 294 -26.31 -6.64 -0.98
CA GLY A 294 -26.73 -7.35 0.22
C GLY A 294 -27.75 -8.45 -0.09
N GLU A 295 -28.75 -8.15 -0.92
CA GLU A 295 -29.75 -9.12 -1.36
C GLU A 295 -29.14 -10.19 -2.28
N VAL A 296 -28.14 -9.87 -3.10
CA VAL A 296 -27.41 -10.89 -3.88
C VAL A 296 -26.76 -11.91 -2.95
N LEU A 297 -26.12 -11.45 -1.87
CA LEU A 297 -25.53 -12.34 -0.86
C LEU A 297 -26.62 -13.21 -0.19
N ASP A 298 -27.75 -12.61 0.19
CA ASP A 298 -28.86 -13.33 0.82
C ASP A 298 -29.41 -14.44 -0.08
N LEU A 299 -29.81 -14.08 -1.30
CA LEU A 299 -30.38 -15.01 -2.25
C LEU A 299 -29.38 -16.09 -2.67
N HIS A 300 -28.09 -15.77 -2.81
CA HIS A 300 -27.08 -16.77 -3.14
C HIS A 300 -26.96 -17.82 -2.04
N ALA A 301 -26.95 -17.40 -0.77
CA ALA A 301 -26.88 -18.31 0.35
C ALA A 301 -28.14 -19.19 0.45
N GLU A 302 -29.32 -18.59 0.31
CA GLU A 302 -30.60 -19.33 0.36
C GLU A 302 -30.72 -20.38 -0.74
N ARG A 303 -30.26 -20.08 -1.96
CA ARG A 303 -30.24 -21.03 -3.09
C ARG A 303 -29.31 -22.21 -2.87
N LEU A 304 -28.33 -22.07 -1.98
CA LEU A 304 -27.41 -23.13 -1.57
C LEU A 304 -27.78 -23.71 -0.19
N ASP A 305 -29.05 -23.61 0.18
CA ASP A 305 -29.62 -24.11 1.45
C ASP A 305 -28.82 -23.64 2.69
N THR A 306 -28.24 -22.45 2.61
CA THR A 306 -27.37 -21.86 3.63
C THR A 306 -28.00 -20.59 4.18
N HIS A 307 -27.89 -20.38 5.49
CA HIS A 307 -28.36 -19.15 6.11
C HIS A 307 -27.50 -17.95 5.63
N PRO A 308 -28.10 -16.82 5.21
CA PRO A 308 -27.32 -15.68 4.71
C PRO A 308 -26.28 -15.11 5.66
N ARG A 309 -26.56 -15.22 6.96
CA ARG A 309 -25.62 -14.83 8.01
C ARG A 309 -24.31 -15.62 7.91
N THR A 310 -24.35 -16.89 7.54
CA THR A 310 -23.16 -17.73 7.40
C THR A 310 -22.25 -17.23 6.28
N LEU A 311 -22.80 -16.89 5.11
CA LEU A 311 -22.02 -16.30 4.01
C LEU A 311 -21.37 -14.97 4.42
N ARG A 312 -22.13 -14.07 5.03
CA ARG A 312 -21.57 -12.80 5.54
C ARG A 312 -20.47 -13.01 6.57
N GLN A 313 -20.63 -13.98 7.47
CA GLN A 313 -19.60 -14.33 8.46
C GLN A 313 -18.32 -14.87 7.82
N ILE A 314 -18.43 -15.66 6.74
CA ILE A 314 -17.28 -16.14 5.98
C ILE A 314 -16.55 -15.00 5.25
N LEU A 315 -17.30 -14.04 4.67
CA LEU A 315 -16.73 -12.89 3.96
C LEU A 315 -16.24 -11.77 4.88
N ALA A 316 -16.66 -11.75 6.15
CA ALA A 316 -16.37 -10.65 7.07
C ALA A 316 -14.86 -10.38 7.27
N PRO A 317 -13.97 -11.38 7.40
CA PRO A 317 -12.54 -11.13 7.46
C PRO A 317 -12.01 -10.43 6.21
N LEU A 318 -12.46 -10.81 5.01
CA LEU A 318 -12.06 -10.18 3.76
C LEU A 318 -12.62 -8.76 3.64
N ALA A 319 -13.83 -8.52 4.15
CA ALA A 319 -14.43 -7.20 4.21
C ALA A 319 -13.72 -6.26 5.19
N LEU A 320 -13.08 -6.81 6.24
CA LEU A 320 -12.32 -6.08 7.24
C LEU A 320 -10.81 -6.11 6.98
N ALA A 321 -10.36 -6.78 5.93
CA ALA A 321 -8.95 -6.93 5.60
C ALA A 321 -8.30 -5.59 5.25
N GLU A 322 -7.02 -5.51 5.57
CA GLU A 322 -6.11 -4.47 5.12
C GLU A 322 -5.42 -4.91 3.83
N GLY A 323 -5.02 -3.96 2.99
CA GLY A 323 -4.36 -4.26 1.72
C GLY A 323 -5.26 -4.99 0.71
N ASP A 324 -4.65 -5.83 -0.13
CA ASP A 324 -5.34 -6.45 -1.28
C ASP A 324 -6.14 -7.71 -0.93
N GLY A 325 -5.89 -8.32 0.23
CA GLY A 325 -6.53 -9.57 0.64
C GLY A 325 -5.84 -10.27 1.82
N LEU A 326 -6.31 -11.47 2.15
CA LEU A 326 -5.83 -12.31 3.24
C LEU A 326 -5.13 -13.58 2.72
N PRO A 327 -4.05 -14.06 3.37
CA PRO A 327 -3.58 -15.43 3.16
C PRO A 327 -4.70 -16.45 3.43
N VAL A 328 -4.81 -17.46 2.57
CA VAL A 328 -5.91 -18.45 2.61
C VAL A 328 -6.04 -19.09 3.99
N HIS A 329 -4.92 -19.43 4.63
CA HIS A 329 -4.89 -20.11 5.92
C HIS A 329 -5.45 -19.26 7.08
N LEU A 330 -5.46 -17.92 6.95
CA LEU A 330 -6.03 -17.02 7.95
C LEU A 330 -7.56 -16.90 7.85
N LEU A 331 -8.17 -17.25 6.72
CA LEU A 331 -9.60 -16.99 6.52
C LEU A 331 -10.48 -17.69 7.55
N THR A 332 -10.28 -18.99 7.80
CA THR A 332 -11.06 -19.78 8.77
C THR A 332 -10.93 -19.31 10.22
N PRO A 333 -9.71 -19.13 10.79
CA PRO A 333 -9.57 -18.66 12.16
C PRO A 333 -10.14 -17.25 12.32
N LEU A 334 -9.93 -16.35 11.35
CA LEU A 334 -10.49 -15.00 11.41
C LEU A 334 -12.01 -14.98 11.29
N ALA A 335 -12.60 -15.81 10.40
CA ALA A 335 -14.05 -15.94 10.29
C ALA A 335 -14.65 -16.45 11.61
N SER A 336 -14.00 -17.42 12.25
CA SER A 336 -14.42 -17.93 13.56
C SER A 336 -14.33 -16.86 14.65
N ALA A 337 -13.26 -16.05 14.64
CA ALA A 337 -13.09 -14.94 15.57
C ALA A 337 -14.15 -13.85 15.39
N VAL A 338 -14.47 -13.46 14.15
CA VAL A 338 -15.51 -12.45 13.88
C VAL A 338 -16.91 -12.98 14.20
N ALA A 339 -17.19 -14.24 13.86
CA ALA A 339 -18.47 -14.91 14.10
C ALA A 339 -18.70 -15.33 15.56
N GLU A 340 -17.65 -15.32 16.38
CA GLU A 340 -17.66 -15.76 17.79
C GLU A 340 -18.13 -17.21 17.97
N ARG A 341 -17.87 -18.05 16.97
CA ARG A 341 -18.16 -19.50 16.96
C ARG A 341 -17.20 -20.22 16.00
N ASN A 342 -17.06 -21.54 16.15
CA ASN A 342 -16.26 -22.33 15.21
C ASN A 342 -16.93 -22.36 13.82
N MET A 343 -16.22 -21.88 12.81
CA MET A 343 -16.69 -21.80 11.41
C MET A 343 -16.04 -22.87 10.51
N SER A 344 -15.25 -23.80 11.04
CA SER A 344 -14.49 -24.78 10.23
C SER A 344 -15.39 -25.68 9.38
N GLU A 345 -16.51 -26.16 9.91
CA GLU A 345 -17.46 -26.97 9.14
C GLU A 345 -18.17 -26.14 8.05
N ASP A 346 -18.54 -24.90 8.37
CA ASP A 346 -19.15 -23.98 7.42
C ASP A 346 -18.19 -23.67 6.26
N MET A 347 -16.90 -23.45 6.56
CA MET A 347 -15.87 -23.20 5.55
C MET A 347 -15.60 -24.43 4.67
N ALA A 348 -15.55 -25.63 5.26
CA ALA A 348 -15.33 -26.87 4.52
C ALA A 348 -16.44 -27.15 3.49
N ARG A 349 -17.68 -26.73 3.80
CA ARG A 349 -18.84 -26.81 2.88
C ARG A 349 -18.94 -25.59 1.95
N GLY A 350 -18.24 -24.50 2.26
CA GLY A 350 -18.54 -23.15 1.80
C GLY A 350 -17.75 -22.65 0.59
N MET A 351 -16.86 -23.43 -0.04
CA MET A 351 -16.08 -22.91 -1.17
C MET A 351 -16.96 -22.48 -2.36
N ARG A 352 -18.04 -23.23 -2.64
CA ARG A 352 -19.06 -22.84 -3.64
C ARG A 352 -19.86 -21.61 -3.23
N LEU A 353 -20.08 -21.42 -1.93
CA LEU A 353 -20.86 -20.32 -1.37
C LEU A 353 -20.15 -18.97 -1.52
N VAL A 354 -18.82 -18.95 -1.54
CA VAL A 354 -18.02 -17.71 -1.65
C VAL A 354 -17.53 -17.41 -3.06
N ALA A 355 -17.50 -18.40 -3.95
CA ALA A 355 -16.87 -18.31 -5.26
C ALA A 355 -17.25 -17.07 -6.10
N PRO A 356 -18.53 -16.63 -6.15
CA PRO A 356 -18.90 -15.42 -6.91
C PRO A 356 -18.34 -14.12 -6.33
N PHE A 357 -17.92 -14.12 -5.06
CA PHE A 357 -17.62 -12.90 -4.30
C PHE A 357 -16.14 -12.71 -4.01
N ILE A 358 -15.32 -13.73 -4.24
CA ILE A 358 -13.88 -13.71 -3.95
C ILE A 358 -13.04 -13.86 -5.23
N ARG A 359 -11.81 -13.36 -5.16
CA ARG A 359 -10.78 -13.51 -6.18
C ARG A 359 -9.48 -14.00 -5.54
N GLN A 360 -8.71 -14.77 -6.30
CA GLN A 360 -7.34 -15.09 -5.94
C GLN A 360 -6.40 -14.01 -6.46
N ILE A 361 -5.42 -13.64 -5.66
CA ILE A 361 -4.41 -12.64 -6.00
C ILE A 361 -3.05 -13.29 -5.78
N GLU A 362 -2.31 -13.48 -6.86
CA GLU A 362 -0.96 -14.02 -6.82
C GLU A 362 0.04 -12.91 -6.50
N ARG A 363 0.83 -13.12 -5.45
CA ARG A 363 1.95 -12.27 -5.07
C ARG A 363 3.24 -12.84 -5.63
N ALA A 364 3.88 -12.08 -6.50
CA ALA A 364 5.22 -12.36 -6.98
C ALA A 364 6.27 -11.67 -6.09
N GLY A 365 7.32 -12.39 -5.71
CA GLY A 365 8.46 -11.84 -4.97
C GLY A 365 9.36 -12.94 -4.39
N GLU A 366 10.68 -12.73 -4.45
CA GLU A 366 11.64 -13.59 -3.77
C GLU A 366 11.43 -13.53 -2.25
N GLY A 367 11.41 -14.69 -1.58
CA GLY A 367 11.27 -14.77 -0.11
C GLY A 367 9.85 -14.72 0.44
N ILE A 368 8.82 -14.70 -0.42
CA ILE A 368 7.42 -14.90 0.03
C ILE A 368 7.17 -16.40 0.23
N PRO A 369 6.79 -16.85 1.43
CA PRO A 369 6.41 -18.24 1.71
C PRO A 369 5.29 -18.70 0.76
N GLU A 370 5.30 -19.98 0.36
CA GLU A 370 4.29 -20.50 -0.59
C GLU A 370 2.86 -20.31 -0.11
N ASP A 371 2.61 -20.44 1.20
CA ASP A 371 1.32 -20.24 1.86
C ASP A 371 0.87 -18.78 1.95
N GLU A 372 1.73 -17.83 1.54
CA GLU A 372 1.44 -16.39 1.45
C GLU A 372 1.47 -15.85 0.00
N ARG A 373 1.80 -16.70 -0.98
CA ARG A 373 1.80 -16.30 -2.40
C ARG A 373 0.40 -16.05 -2.93
N THR A 374 -0.57 -16.87 -2.52
CA THR A 374 -1.97 -16.70 -2.92
C THR A 374 -2.75 -16.01 -1.81
N LEU A 375 -3.20 -14.79 -2.08
CA LEU A 375 -4.16 -14.09 -1.24
C LEU A 375 -5.58 -14.29 -1.76
N LEU A 376 -6.54 -14.30 -0.84
CA LEU A 376 -7.96 -14.16 -1.15
C LEU A 376 -8.37 -12.71 -0.94
N GLY A 377 -8.92 -12.10 -1.98
CA GLY A 377 -9.53 -10.78 -1.91
C GLY A 377 -11.02 -10.84 -2.27
N LEU A 378 -11.74 -9.78 -1.99
CA LEU A 378 -13.09 -9.61 -2.55
C LEU A 378 -12.98 -9.24 -4.04
N GLN A 379 -13.92 -9.73 -4.85
CA GLN A 379 -14.02 -9.36 -6.27
C GLN A 379 -14.19 -7.84 -6.46
N HIS A 380 -14.91 -7.20 -5.55
CA HIS A 380 -15.20 -5.77 -5.62
C HIS A 380 -15.34 -5.14 -4.21
N PRO A 381 -14.82 -3.92 -3.97
CA PRO A 381 -14.92 -3.24 -2.67
C PRO A 381 -16.35 -3.09 -2.11
N GLY A 382 -17.33 -2.87 -2.99
CA GLY A 382 -18.76 -2.80 -2.63
C GLY A 382 -19.33 -4.07 -1.97
N ILE A 383 -18.74 -5.25 -2.20
CA ILE A 383 -19.09 -6.46 -1.44
C ILE A 383 -18.68 -6.28 0.03
N GLY A 384 -17.48 -5.75 0.24
CA GLY A 384 -16.96 -5.51 1.58
C GLY A 384 -17.81 -4.49 2.34
N GLU A 385 -18.28 -3.45 1.66
CA GLU A 385 -19.21 -2.49 2.26
C GLU A 385 -20.54 -3.14 2.66
N ALA A 386 -21.17 -3.91 1.75
CA ALA A 386 -22.41 -4.63 2.06
C ALA A 386 -22.26 -5.60 3.24
N VAL A 387 -21.11 -6.27 3.36
CA VAL A 387 -20.80 -7.14 4.50
C VAL A 387 -20.58 -6.32 5.77
N ARG A 388 -19.78 -5.24 5.73
CA ARG A 388 -19.52 -4.36 6.88
C ARG A 388 -20.79 -3.70 7.41
N ALA A 389 -21.73 -3.31 6.55
CA ALA A 389 -23.02 -2.75 6.94
C ALA A 389 -23.84 -3.71 7.82
N GLY A 390 -23.61 -5.03 7.70
CA GLY A 390 -24.21 -6.05 8.57
C GLY A 390 -23.46 -6.34 9.87
N ILE A 391 -22.32 -5.69 10.13
CA ILE A 391 -21.49 -5.89 11.34
C ILE A 391 -21.87 -4.83 12.38
N PRO A 392 -22.50 -5.19 13.51
CA PRO A 392 -23.00 -4.22 14.48
C PRO A 392 -21.89 -3.50 15.26
N ASN A 393 -20.71 -4.11 15.40
CA ASN A 393 -19.58 -3.55 16.12
C ASN A 393 -18.28 -3.82 15.37
N ILE A 394 -17.95 -2.92 14.43
CA ILE A 394 -16.71 -3.01 13.63
C ILE A 394 -15.46 -2.98 14.52
N PRO A 395 -15.30 -2.02 15.48
CA PRO A 395 -14.14 -2.03 16.37
C PRO A 395 -13.98 -3.34 17.17
N GLY A 396 -15.09 -3.92 17.64
CA GLY A 396 -15.08 -5.22 18.32
C GLY A 396 -14.68 -6.38 17.41
N ALA A 397 -15.14 -6.39 16.16
CA ALA A 397 -14.71 -7.37 15.17
C ALA A 397 -13.21 -7.24 14.84
N GLN A 398 -12.72 -6.01 14.67
CA GLN A 398 -11.30 -5.72 14.45
C GLN A 398 -10.43 -6.13 15.64
N ALA A 399 -10.90 -5.92 16.87
CA ALA A 399 -10.21 -6.38 18.08
C ALA A 399 -10.07 -7.92 18.10
N ARG A 400 -11.10 -8.65 17.68
CA ARG A 400 -11.06 -10.12 17.61
C ARG A 400 -10.15 -10.61 16.48
N ILE A 401 -10.16 -9.95 15.33
CA ILE A 401 -9.19 -10.20 14.25
C ILE A 401 -7.77 -9.97 14.75
N ALA A 402 -7.48 -8.82 15.36
CA ALA A 402 -6.16 -8.49 15.89
C ALA A 402 -5.68 -9.51 16.93
N MET A 403 -6.56 -9.95 17.84
CA MET A 403 -6.23 -10.99 18.82
C MET A 403 -5.88 -12.33 18.15
N GLU A 404 -6.60 -12.71 17.10
CA GLU A 404 -6.32 -13.95 16.38
C GLU A 404 -5.03 -13.85 15.55
N LEU A 405 -4.76 -12.69 14.95
CA LEU A 405 -3.48 -12.40 14.30
C LEU A 405 -2.31 -12.45 15.30
N LEU A 406 -2.48 -11.95 16.52
CA LEU A 406 -1.46 -12.08 17.58
C LEU A 406 -1.16 -13.53 17.93
N LYS A 407 -2.17 -14.41 17.96
CA LYS A 407 -1.95 -15.86 18.17
C LYS A 407 -1.19 -16.52 17.02
N ALA A 408 -1.32 -15.97 15.81
CA ALA A 408 -0.58 -16.42 14.64
C ALA A 408 0.90 -15.98 14.64
N VAL A 409 1.36 -15.20 15.63
CA VAL A 409 2.78 -14.88 15.82
C VAL A 409 3.47 -16.02 16.58
N PRO A 410 4.29 -16.86 15.93
CA PRO A 410 4.83 -18.06 16.56
C PRO A 410 5.78 -17.69 17.71
N HIS A 411 5.52 -18.18 18.93
CA HIS A 411 6.31 -17.89 20.12
C HIS A 411 6.52 -16.38 20.42
N GLN A 412 5.63 -15.50 19.93
CA GLN A 412 5.80 -14.04 19.99
C GLN A 412 7.05 -13.54 19.24
N ASP A 413 7.51 -14.30 18.25
CA ASP A 413 8.65 -13.99 17.40
C ASP A 413 8.18 -13.41 16.06
N TRP A 414 8.22 -12.08 15.94
CA TRP A 414 7.83 -11.35 14.74
C TRP A 414 8.68 -11.68 13.50
N ALA A 415 9.88 -12.24 13.67
CA ALA A 415 10.70 -12.72 12.56
C ALA A 415 10.07 -13.93 11.85
N LYS A 416 9.23 -14.69 12.57
CA LYS A 416 8.53 -15.88 12.08
C LYS A 416 7.07 -15.63 11.73
N ALA A 417 6.55 -14.44 12.04
CA ALA A 417 5.20 -14.07 11.68
C ALA A 417 5.08 -13.90 10.17
N GLY A 418 3.96 -14.36 9.62
CA GLY A 418 3.58 -14.13 8.23
C GLY A 418 3.54 -12.63 7.88
N ALA A 419 3.82 -12.29 6.63
CA ALA A 419 3.88 -10.89 6.19
C ALA A 419 2.57 -10.16 6.45
N TYR A 420 1.43 -10.81 6.23
CA TYR A 420 0.13 -10.19 6.52
C TYR A 420 -0.01 -9.83 8.00
N VAL A 421 0.28 -10.79 8.89
CA VAL A 421 0.19 -10.60 10.35
C VAL A 421 1.07 -9.43 10.77
N ARG A 422 2.34 -9.45 10.36
CA ARG A 422 3.34 -8.46 10.75
C ARG A 422 3.03 -7.06 10.23
N ASP A 423 2.58 -6.95 8.98
CA ASP A 423 2.47 -5.65 8.29
C ASP A 423 1.08 -5.01 8.42
N HIS A 424 0.05 -5.78 8.78
CA HIS A 424 -1.34 -5.29 8.86
C HIS A 424 -1.98 -5.31 10.26
N ILE A 425 -1.35 -5.95 11.26
CA ILE A 425 -1.89 -5.95 12.63
C ILE A 425 -2.03 -4.55 13.23
N ALA A 426 -1.14 -3.62 12.84
CA ALA A 426 -1.22 -2.23 13.28
C ALA A 426 -2.51 -1.54 12.80
N GLY A 427 -2.97 -1.84 11.58
CA GLY A 427 -4.24 -1.34 11.04
C GLY A 427 -5.45 -1.88 11.78
N HIS A 428 -5.48 -3.21 11.99
CA HIS A 428 -6.56 -3.84 12.77
C HIS A 428 -6.63 -3.32 14.21
N THR A 429 -5.48 -3.11 14.86
CA THR A 429 -5.45 -2.58 16.23
C THR A 429 -5.76 -1.08 16.30
N LEU A 430 -5.46 -0.31 15.25
CA LEU A 430 -5.85 1.10 15.15
C LEU A 430 -7.38 1.23 15.10
N GLU A 431 -8.02 0.51 14.19
CA GLU A 431 -9.49 0.46 14.04
C GLU A 431 -10.20 -0.07 15.30
N ALA A 432 -9.52 -0.94 16.05
CA ALA A 432 -10.01 -1.45 17.34
C ALA A 432 -9.80 -0.48 18.53
N GLY A 433 -9.04 0.61 18.36
CA GLY A 433 -8.64 1.48 19.46
C GLY A 433 -7.65 0.83 20.45
N LEU A 434 -6.90 -0.18 20.00
CA LEU A 434 -5.98 -0.99 20.81
C LEU A 434 -4.51 -0.80 20.42
N LEU A 435 -4.21 -0.06 19.35
CA LEU A 435 -2.85 0.12 18.84
C LEU A 435 -1.85 0.60 19.91
N PRO A 436 -2.14 1.58 20.80
CA PRO A 436 -1.20 2.00 21.83
C PRO A 436 -0.63 0.86 22.69
N ARG A 437 -1.45 -0.17 22.97
CA ARG A 437 -1.01 -1.35 23.76
C ARG A 437 -0.06 -2.26 22.99
N LEU A 438 -0.17 -2.29 21.67
CA LEU A 438 0.71 -3.05 20.79
C LEU A 438 2.05 -2.32 20.55
N LEU A 439 2.04 -0.97 20.60
CA LEU A 439 3.22 -0.12 20.41
C LEU A 439 4.19 -0.11 21.61
N THR A 440 4.29 -1.22 22.32
CA THR A 440 5.30 -1.49 23.35
C THR A 440 6.22 -2.65 22.96
N ASP A 441 6.07 -3.23 21.76
CA ASP A 441 6.87 -4.38 21.31
C ASP A 441 7.95 -3.95 20.29
N PRO A 442 9.25 -3.96 20.65
CA PRO A 442 10.33 -3.67 19.72
C PRO A 442 10.43 -4.64 18.54
N GLY A 443 9.97 -5.89 18.71
CA GLY A 443 9.98 -6.89 17.65
C GLY A 443 9.08 -6.44 16.52
N LEU A 444 7.89 -5.93 16.83
CA LEU A 444 7.01 -5.35 15.83
C LEU A 444 7.70 -4.20 15.09
N PHE A 445 8.34 -3.27 15.81
CA PHE A 445 9.02 -2.12 15.20
C PHE A 445 10.15 -2.50 14.24
N ALA A 446 10.91 -3.54 14.56
CA ALA A 446 12.01 -4.03 13.74
C ALA A 446 11.54 -4.78 12.50
N HIS A 447 10.41 -5.49 12.59
CA HIS A 447 9.97 -6.43 11.56
C HIS A 447 8.87 -5.85 10.64
N ALA A 448 7.90 -5.11 11.17
CA ALA A 448 6.79 -4.55 10.38
C ALA A 448 7.24 -3.59 9.29
N GLU A 449 6.55 -3.63 8.15
CA GLU A 449 6.77 -2.72 7.04
C GLU A 449 6.73 -1.24 7.52
N PRO A 450 7.83 -0.47 7.37
CA PRO A 450 7.95 0.85 8.00
C PRO A 450 6.93 1.89 7.56
N VAL A 451 6.49 1.87 6.30
CA VAL A 451 5.54 2.87 5.79
C VAL A 451 4.17 2.67 6.45
N ARG A 452 3.67 1.44 6.50
CA ARG A 452 2.38 1.08 7.11
C ARG A 452 2.41 1.30 8.62
N LEU A 453 3.44 0.82 9.30
CA LEU A 453 3.54 0.99 10.75
C LEU A 453 3.65 2.47 11.11
N ARG A 454 4.47 3.26 10.39
CA ARG A 454 4.54 4.71 10.60
C ARG A 454 3.18 5.39 10.46
N ALA A 455 2.45 5.12 9.38
CA ALA A 455 1.14 5.73 9.15
C ALA A 455 0.14 5.38 10.27
N ALA A 456 0.16 4.13 10.75
CA ALA A 456 -0.68 3.72 11.88
C ALA A 456 -0.31 4.44 13.18
N VAL A 457 0.99 4.61 13.47
CA VAL A 457 1.46 5.34 14.68
C VAL A 457 1.14 6.83 14.59
N GLU A 458 1.28 7.46 13.42
CA GLU A 458 0.97 8.88 13.19
C GLU A 458 -0.52 9.20 13.39
N ALA A 459 -1.42 8.23 13.16
CA ALA A 459 -2.85 8.37 13.38
C ALA A 459 -3.27 8.32 14.87
N VAL A 460 -2.38 7.87 15.76
CA VAL A 460 -2.66 7.83 17.20
C VAL A 460 -2.36 9.20 17.83
N PRO A 461 -3.28 9.76 18.64
CA PRO A 461 -3.03 11.02 19.35
C PRO A 461 -1.73 10.96 20.19
N PRO A 462 -0.86 11.98 20.13
CA PRO A 462 0.44 11.95 20.80
C PRO A 462 0.35 11.69 22.31
N GLU A 463 -0.71 12.11 22.99
CA GLU A 463 -0.95 11.87 24.40
C GLU A 463 -1.20 10.40 24.75
N GLN A 464 -1.59 9.56 23.77
CA GLN A 464 -1.83 8.12 23.94
C GLN A 464 -0.60 7.27 23.63
N LEU A 465 0.45 7.86 23.04
CA LEU A 465 1.67 7.13 22.67
C LEU A 465 2.60 6.99 23.88
N ASP A 466 2.98 5.78 24.25
CA ASP A 466 4.02 5.60 25.27
C ASP A 466 5.43 5.89 24.74
N ALA A 467 6.41 5.98 25.64
CA ALA A 467 7.81 6.28 25.32
C ALA A 467 8.39 5.47 24.14
N PRO A 468 8.25 4.13 24.05
CA PRO A 468 8.79 3.37 22.94
C PRO A 468 8.17 3.73 21.58
N ALA A 469 6.86 4.02 21.55
CA ALA A 469 6.17 4.44 20.34
C ALA A 469 6.64 5.81 19.85
N ARG A 470 6.93 6.75 20.78
CA ARG A 470 7.52 8.05 20.44
C ARG A 470 8.94 7.91 19.88
N THR A 471 9.75 7.00 20.43
CA THR A 471 11.07 6.67 19.89
C THR A 471 10.97 6.09 18.47
N TYR A 472 10.03 5.19 18.23
CA TYR A 472 9.76 4.67 16.89
C TYR A 472 9.39 5.81 15.94
N LEU A 473 8.43 6.66 16.31
CA LEU A 473 7.95 7.77 15.47
C LEU A 473 9.07 8.75 15.11
N ARG A 474 9.96 9.09 16.05
CA ARG A 474 11.17 9.90 15.82
C ARG A 474 12.10 9.27 14.77
N THR A 475 12.18 7.94 14.76
CA THR A 475 13.10 7.18 13.91
C THR A 475 12.49 6.81 12.55
N ALA A 476 11.15 6.69 12.48
CA ALA A 476 10.42 6.21 11.32
C ALA A 476 10.75 6.92 9.99
N PRO A 477 10.94 8.26 9.92
CA PRO A 477 11.36 8.92 8.68
C PRO A 477 12.67 8.39 8.12
N LEU A 478 13.64 8.07 8.98
CA LEU A 478 14.91 7.47 8.58
C LEU A 478 14.69 6.07 8.02
N LEU A 479 13.87 5.25 8.69
CA LEU A 479 13.56 3.87 8.30
C LEU A 479 12.85 3.80 6.94
N THR A 480 11.83 4.64 6.73
CA THR A 480 11.08 4.72 5.48
C THR A 480 11.95 5.22 4.31
N ARG A 481 12.71 6.31 4.51
CA ARG A 481 13.54 6.91 3.46
C ARG A 481 14.66 5.97 3.01
N THR A 482 15.26 5.24 3.95
CA THR A 482 16.38 4.33 3.65
C THR A 482 15.94 2.96 3.21
N GLN A 483 14.64 2.62 3.36
CA GLN A 483 14.12 1.26 3.20
C GLN A 483 14.97 0.23 3.95
N ALA A 484 15.38 0.57 5.17
CA ALA A 484 16.36 -0.21 5.93
C ALA A 484 15.90 -1.68 6.08
N PRO A 485 16.76 -2.66 5.71
CA PRO A 485 16.52 -4.06 6.02
C PRO A 485 16.32 -4.28 7.51
N VAL A 486 15.63 -5.36 7.88
CA VAL A 486 15.25 -5.67 9.27
C VAL A 486 16.42 -5.54 10.25
N VAL A 487 17.59 -6.11 9.93
CA VAL A 487 18.77 -6.07 10.81
C VAL A 487 19.25 -4.63 11.03
N LEU A 488 19.31 -3.81 9.98
CA LEU A 488 19.70 -2.41 10.08
C LEU A 488 18.64 -1.59 10.82
N ARG A 489 17.36 -1.87 10.59
CA ARG A 489 16.23 -1.24 11.29
C ARG A 489 16.30 -1.50 12.79
N ALA A 490 16.53 -2.76 13.18
CA ALA A 490 16.73 -3.15 14.57
C ALA A 490 17.94 -2.43 15.19
N ALA A 491 19.05 -2.28 14.46
CA ALA A 491 20.24 -1.58 14.94
C ALA A 491 19.99 -0.08 15.17
N LEU A 492 19.29 0.58 14.25
CA LEU A 492 18.93 1.99 14.38
C LEU A 492 17.95 2.21 15.53
N LEU A 493 16.96 1.33 15.69
CA LEU A 493 16.01 1.38 16.81
C LEU A 493 16.70 1.08 18.15
N GLU A 494 17.64 0.14 18.19
CA GLU A 494 18.44 -0.16 19.38
C GLU A 494 19.22 1.08 19.84
N THR A 495 19.87 1.79 18.92
CA THR A 495 20.53 3.06 19.22
C THR A 495 19.53 4.12 19.68
N ALA A 496 18.39 4.25 19.01
CA ALA A 496 17.37 5.24 19.36
C ALA A 496 16.78 5.00 20.76
N PHE A 497 16.56 3.74 21.15
CA PHE A 497 16.12 3.40 22.50
C PHE A 497 17.15 3.77 23.57
N VAL A 498 18.44 3.52 23.32
CA VAL A 498 19.49 3.97 24.25
C VAL A 498 19.55 5.50 24.34
N GLU A 499 19.40 6.22 23.21
CA GLU A 499 19.35 7.69 23.18
C GLU A 499 18.16 8.29 23.94
N ASP A 500 17.05 7.56 24.02
CA ASP A 500 15.83 7.98 24.71
C ASP A 500 15.72 7.43 26.14
N GLY A 501 16.74 6.71 26.63
CA GLY A 501 16.80 6.21 28.00
C GLY A 501 15.92 4.97 28.23
N LEU A 502 15.75 4.14 27.21
CA LEU A 502 14.92 2.92 27.18
C LEU A 502 15.77 1.64 26.99
N PRO A 503 16.78 1.37 27.84
CA PRO A 503 17.74 0.29 27.66
C PRO A 503 17.10 -1.11 27.67
N GLU A 504 15.95 -1.29 28.32
CA GLU A 504 15.20 -2.54 28.34
C GLU A 504 14.65 -2.91 26.95
N TYR A 505 14.22 -1.93 26.16
CA TYR A 505 13.74 -2.14 24.79
C TYR A 505 14.92 -2.41 23.84
N ALA A 506 16.04 -1.71 24.04
CA ALA A 506 17.29 -2.00 23.33
C ALA A 506 17.78 -3.44 23.61
N ALA A 507 17.75 -3.89 24.86
CA ALA A 507 18.14 -5.25 25.24
C ALA A 507 17.26 -6.33 24.59
N VAL A 508 15.95 -6.08 24.44
CA VAL A 508 15.03 -6.96 23.72
C VAL A 508 15.46 -7.12 22.25
N LEU A 509 15.78 -6.02 21.55
CA LEU A 509 16.27 -6.08 20.17
C LEU A 509 17.60 -6.85 20.05
N ARG A 510 18.55 -6.64 20.97
CA ARG A 510 19.82 -7.38 20.98
C ARG A 510 19.64 -8.89 21.11
N ARG A 511 18.61 -9.32 21.86
CA ARG A 511 18.28 -10.73 22.04
C ARG A 511 17.58 -11.32 20.82
N MET A 512 16.64 -10.58 20.23
CA MET A 512 15.85 -11.06 19.08
C MET A 512 16.63 -11.07 17.77
N VAL A 513 17.53 -10.09 17.58
CA VAL A 513 18.34 -9.95 16.37
C VAL A 513 19.82 -10.09 16.76
N PRO A 514 20.33 -11.31 16.98
CA PRO A 514 21.71 -11.49 17.42
C PRO A 514 22.72 -11.02 16.36
N GLU A 515 22.34 -10.82 15.10
CA GLU A 515 23.19 -10.36 14.00
C GLU A 515 23.36 -8.83 13.93
N LEU A 516 22.94 -8.08 14.96
CA LEU A 516 23.11 -6.63 14.96
C LEU A 516 24.55 -6.23 14.59
N PRO A 517 24.72 -5.28 13.65
CA PRO A 517 26.03 -4.82 13.20
C PRO A 517 26.78 -3.99 14.25
N TRP A 518 26.07 -3.52 15.28
CA TRP A 518 26.66 -2.87 16.44
C TRP A 518 25.78 -3.02 17.68
N HIS A 519 26.37 -2.72 18.83
CA HIS A 519 25.64 -2.49 20.08
C HIS A 519 25.94 -1.09 20.60
N THR A 520 24.90 -0.35 20.96
CA THR A 520 25.07 0.97 21.57
C THR A 520 25.47 0.81 23.02
N LEU A 521 26.71 1.18 23.35
CA LEU A 521 27.25 1.04 24.71
C LEU A 521 26.63 2.10 25.64
N TRP A 522 26.61 3.34 25.17
CA TRP A 522 26.04 4.48 25.88
C TRP A 522 25.78 5.63 24.90
N SER A 523 24.92 6.56 25.31
CA SER A 523 24.63 7.80 24.62
C SER A 523 24.45 8.92 25.63
N VAL A 524 25.02 10.10 25.35
CA VAL A 524 24.88 11.29 26.19
C VAL A 524 24.48 12.48 25.34
N ARG A 525 23.39 13.16 25.76
CA ARG A 525 22.91 14.38 25.11
C ARG A 525 23.78 15.57 25.51
N VAL A 526 24.68 15.97 24.62
CA VAL A 526 25.51 17.17 24.75
C VAL A 526 25.48 17.95 23.44
N ALA A 527 25.02 19.19 23.48
CA ALA A 527 24.98 20.06 22.31
C ALA A 527 26.36 20.68 22.03
N GLY A 528 26.62 21.05 20.77
CA GLY A 528 27.82 21.81 20.39
C GLY A 528 29.12 21.03 20.45
N VAL A 529 29.08 19.70 20.29
CA VAL A 529 30.28 18.86 20.27
C VAL A 529 31.05 19.10 18.97
N GLY A 530 32.23 19.70 19.10
CA GLY A 530 33.07 20.10 17.96
C GLY A 530 34.04 19.02 17.49
N ALA A 531 34.44 18.10 18.37
CA ALA A 531 35.33 16.99 18.06
C ALA A 531 35.16 15.86 19.07
N VAL A 532 35.43 14.62 18.62
CA VAL A 532 35.54 13.45 19.49
C VAL A 532 36.81 12.68 19.15
N THR A 533 37.41 12.03 20.14
CA THR A 533 38.55 11.13 19.94
C THR A 533 38.57 10.06 21.03
N VAL A 534 39.10 8.88 20.71
CA VAL A 534 39.40 7.86 21.73
C VAL A 534 40.82 8.05 22.27
N GLY A 535 41.05 7.59 23.49
CA GLY A 535 42.35 7.65 24.18
C GLY A 535 42.50 6.59 25.25
N LYS A 536 43.69 6.53 25.86
CA LYS A 536 44.02 5.68 27.00
C LYS A 536 44.51 6.55 28.16
N LEU A 537 43.94 6.37 29.34
CA LEU A 537 44.37 7.01 30.58
C LEU A 537 45.26 6.03 31.35
N PRO A 538 46.56 6.33 31.52
CA PRO A 538 47.46 5.48 32.28
C PRO A 538 47.09 5.49 33.78
N PRO A 539 47.33 4.39 34.51
CA PRO A 539 47.02 4.28 35.93
C PRO A 539 47.70 5.39 36.74
N SER A 540 47.05 5.79 37.84
CA SER A 540 47.57 6.86 38.71
C SER A 540 48.77 6.35 39.50
N ALA A 541 49.90 7.06 39.42
CA ALA A 541 51.11 6.75 40.20
C ALA A 541 50.90 6.81 41.73
N ALA A 542 49.77 7.35 42.21
CA ALA A 542 49.46 7.47 43.65
C ALA A 542 48.75 6.24 44.26
N ALA A 543 48.38 5.23 43.46
CA ALA A 543 47.74 3.99 43.92
C ALA A 543 48.66 2.76 43.82
N SER A 544 49.96 2.98 43.66
CA SER A 544 50.96 1.95 43.36
C SER A 544 51.41 1.16 44.60
N ASP A 545 50.53 0.35 45.18
CA ASP A 545 50.94 -0.76 46.06
C ASP A 545 50.18 -2.07 45.80
N SER A 546 49.34 -2.14 44.76
CA SER A 546 48.72 -3.39 44.33
C SER A 546 48.54 -3.46 42.81
N ALA A 547 49.27 -4.40 42.18
CA ALA A 547 49.10 -5.04 40.87
C ALA A 547 48.80 -4.16 39.62
N GLU A 548 49.59 -4.38 38.56
CA GLU A 548 49.42 -3.96 37.15
C GLU A 548 47.99 -3.57 36.73
N GLU A 549 47.57 -2.31 37.00
CA GLU A 549 46.34 -1.77 36.44
C GLU A 549 46.54 -1.45 34.96
N ALA A 550 45.77 -2.11 34.10
CA ALA A 550 45.76 -1.82 32.67
C ALA A 550 45.29 -0.37 32.41
N PRO A 551 45.83 0.31 31.39
CA PRO A 551 45.38 1.65 31.03
C PRO A 551 43.89 1.66 30.65
N LEU A 552 43.15 2.65 31.16
CA LEU A 552 41.71 2.76 30.97
C LEU A 552 41.39 3.40 29.61
N ALA A 553 40.55 2.76 28.80
CA ALA A 553 40.10 3.32 27.53
C ALA A 553 39.06 4.43 27.77
N VAL A 554 39.27 5.60 27.17
CA VAL A 554 38.44 6.80 27.39
C VAL A 554 37.98 7.42 26.07
N ALA A 555 36.78 7.97 26.07
CA ALA A 555 36.26 8.85 25.04
C ALA A 555 36.45 10.31 25.49
N LEU A 556 37.01 11.14 24.61
CA LEU A 556 37.12 12.57 24.83
C LEU A 556 36.18 13.29 23.86
N SER A 557 35.39 14.22 24.39
CA SER A 557 34.51 15.09 23.60
C SER A 557 34.85 16.55 23.86
N VAL A 558 35.07 17.31 22.79
CA VAL A 558 35.25 18.77 22.87
C VAL A 558 33.87 19.41 22.89
N VAL A 559 33.52 20.01 24.03
CA VAL A 559 32.18 20.50 24.37
C VAL A 559 32.22 21.99 24.71
N PRO A 560 31.08 22.70 24.68
CA PRO A 560 31.01 24.09 25.13
C PRO A 560 31.48 24.25 26.58
N GLN A 561 32.05 25.42 26.91
CA GLN A 561 32.42 25.73 28.28
C GLN A 561 31.19 25.73 29.20
N GLY A 562 31.34 25.17 30.40
CA GLY A 562 30.24 25.04 31.36
C GLY A 562 29.38 23.80 31.17
N THR A 563 29.69 22.92 30.20
CA THR A 563 29.10 21.57 30.17
C THR A 563 29.42 20.83 31.48
N PRO A 564 28.40 20.30 32.19
CA PRO A 564 28.62 19.59 33.45
C PRO A 564 29.62 18.43 33.30
N GLY A 565 30.58 18.34 34.24
CA GLY A 565 31.61 17.28 34.23
C GLY A 565 32.75 17.49 33.22
N SER A 566 32.81 18.63 32.53
CA SER A 566 33.88 18.96 31.60
C SER A 566 34.99 19.81 32.25
N SER A 567 36.22 19.64 31.78
CA SER A 567 37.40 20.39 32.22
C SER A 567 37.84 21.37 31.13
N PRO A 568 38.15 22.65 31.46
CA PRO A 568 38.52 23.64 30.45
C PRO A 568 39.84 23.26 29.76
N LEU A 569 39.87 23.34 28.43
CA LEU A 569 41.04 22.98 27.63
C LEU A 569 42.16 24.02 27.78
N LYS A 570 41.81 25.25 28.15
CA LYS A 570 42.72 26.32 28.58
C LYS A 570 42.21 26.99 29.84
N THR A 571 43.03 27.01 30.88
CA THR A 571 42.70 27.66 32.15
C THR A 571 42.72 29.19 31.98
N GLY A 572 41.63 29.88 32.37
CA GLY A 572 41.56 31.34 32.38
C GLY A 572 40.95 32.02 31.14
N ASP A 573 40.51 31.27 30.14
CA ASP A 573 39.75 31.79 28.99
C ASP A 573 38.26 31.40 29.10
N PRO A 574 37.35 32.37 29.31
CA PRO A 574 35.90 32.13 29.44
C PRO A 574 35.18 31.89 28.10
N GLN A 575 35.90 31.79 26.99
CA GLN A 575 35.36 31.29 25.72
C GLN A 575 36.05 30.01 25.20
N ALA A 576 37.02 29.47 25.92
CA ALA A 576 37.72 28.27 25.49
C ALA A 576 36.83 27.02 25.64
N PRO A 577 36.80 26.12 24.64
CA PRO A 577 36.05 24.88 24.75
C PRO A 577 36.56 24.01 25.91
N ALA A 578 35.68 23.17 26.45
CA ALA A 578 36.01 22.22 27.50
C ALA A 578 36.10 20.80 26.95
N VAL A 579 36.72 19.90 27.71
CA VAL A 579 36.83 18.47 27.41
C VAL A 579 35.98 17.70 28.39
N LEU A 580 35.04 16.91 27.88
CA LEU A 580 34.37 15.88 28.63
C LEU A 580 35.13 14.57 28.43
N VAL A 581 35.62 13.97 29.51
CA VAL A 581 36.30 12.66 29.50
C VAL A 581 35.33 11.63 30.05
N GLN A 582 35.11 10.56 29.30
CA GLN A 582 34.20 9.49 29.65
C GLN A 582 34.89 8.15 29.51
N ASP A 583 34.52 7.19 30.34
CA ASP A 583 34.91 5.79 30.15
C ASP A 583 34.36 5.30 28.79
N LEU A 584 35.21 4.70 27.96
CA LEU A 584 34.83 4.33 26.60
C LEU A 584 33.76 3.23 26.57
N ALA A 585 33.73 2.35 27.57
CA ALA A 585 32.81 1.21 27.62
C ALA A 585 31.47 1.55 28.30
N THR A 586 31.48 2.41 29.31
CA THR A 586 30.33 2.69 30.18
C THR A 586 29.77 4.10 30.04
N GLY A 587 30.54 5.04 29.48
CA GLY A 587 30.14 6.44 29.31
C GLY A 587 30.18 7.26 30.60
N SER A 588 30.60 6.66 31.72
CA SER A 588 30.76 7.32 33.01
C SER A 588 31.74 8.48 32.90
N VAL A 589 31.38 9.65 33.41
CA VAL A 589 32.27 10.82 33.40
C VAL A 589 33.46 10.55 34.32
N ILE A 590 34.66 10.75 33.81
CA ILE A 590 35.91 10.56 34.55
C ILE A 590 36.51 11.94 34.82
N ASP A 591 36.74 12.23 36.10
CA ASP A 591 37.54 13.39 36.50
C ASP A 591 39.03 13.09 36.29
N ALA A 592 39.52 13.39 35.09
CA ALA A 592 40.91 13.21 34.70
C ALA A 592 41.44 14.45 33.99
N ASP A 593 42.71 14.76 34.25
CA ASP A 593 43.44 15.79 33.50
C ASP A 593 43.59 15.35 32.03
N PRO A 594 43.00 16.09 31.07
CA PRO A 594 43.07 15.74 29.65
C PRO A 594 44.51 15.63 29.11
N THR A 595 45.48 16.28 29.74
CA THR A 595 46.90 16.23 29.33
C THR A 595 47.55 14.87 29.58
N ARG A 596 46.98 14.05 30.47
CA ARG A 596 47.46 12.68 30.77
C ARG A 596 46.96 11.63 29.77
N ILE A 597 46.01 11.99 28.91
CA ILE A 597 45.36 11.04 28.01
C ILE A 597 46.20 10.84 26.75
N GLN A 598 46.59 9.59 26.50
CA GLN A 598 47.36 9.20 25.33
C GLN A 598 46.43 8.80 24.19
N ARG A 599 46.56 9.43 23.02
CA ARG A 599 45.80 9.05 21.83
C ARG A 599 46.45 7.83 21.15
N PRO A 600 45.66 6.94 20.51
CA PRO A 600 46.23 5.90 19.67
C PRO A 600 47.07 6.53 18.55
N SER A 601 48.27 5.99 18.35
CA SER A 601 49.16 6.37 17.26
C SER A 601 48.54 6.07 15.89
N ASP A 602 49.01 6.75 14.84
CA ASP A 602 48.57 6.49 13.47
C ASP A 602 48.84 5.04 13.06
N ASP A 603 49.95 4.45 13.51
CA ASP A 603 50.27 3.04 13.28
C ASP A 603 49.27 2.10 13.96
N GLU A 604 48.87 2.37 15.22
CA GLU A 604 47.82 1.60 15.91
C GLU A 604 46.46 1.71 15.19
N ARG A 605 46.14 2.89 14.63
CA ARG A 605 44.90 3.13 13.86
C ARG A 605 44.92 2.43 12.49
N VAL A 606 46.07 2.38 11.83
CA VAL A 606 46.22 1.76 10.50
C VAL A 606 46.30 0.23 10.61
N THR A 607 46.89 -0.30 11.68
CA THR A 607 47.00 -1.75 11.95
C THR A 607 45.72 -2.35 12.54
N GLY A 608 44.79 -1.52 13.01
CA GLY A 608 43.49 -1.97 13.52
C GLY A 608 42.67 -2.76 12.49
N PRO A 609 41.84 -3.72 12.93
CA PRO A 609 41.11 -4.63 12.02
C PRO A 609 39.99 -3.93 11.22
N LEU A 610 39.59 -2.73 11.64
CA LEU A 610 38.50 -1.97 11.07
C LEU A 610 38.99 -0.61 10.57
N GLY A 611 38.40 -0.14 9.48
CA GLY A 611 38.51 1.22 8.97
C GLY A 611 37.14 1.88 8.89
N PHE A 612 37.10 3.21 8.83
CA PHE A 612 35.85 3.95 8.64
C PHE A 612 36.02 5.17 7.74
N SER A 613 34.92 5.59 7.13
CA SER A 613 34.79 6.84 6.38
C SER A 613 33.51 7.54 6.81
N ARG A 614 33.56 8.86 6.86
CA ARG A 614 32.46 9.72 7.29
C ARG A 614 31.96 10.53 6.10
N GLY A 615 30.71 10.31 5.71
CA GLY A 615 29.90 11.25 4.93
C GLY A 615 29.19 12.25 5.85
N ALA A 616 28.38 13.14 5.28
CA ALA A 616 27.63 14.11 6.08
C ALA A 616 26.67 13.41 7.05
N ASP A 617 25.88 12.45 6.57
CA ASP A 617 24.80 11.76 7.28
C ASP A 617 25.02 10.25 7.42
N SER A 618 26.20 9.76 7.04
CA SER A 618 26.54 8.34 7.11
C SER A 618 27.98 8.10 7.56
N VAL A 619 28.20 7.02 8.31
CA VAL A 619 29.53 6.51 8.65
C VAL A 619 29.60 5.07 8.16
N ARG A 620 30.48 4.81 7.19
CA ARG A 620 30.73 3.45 6.69
C ARG A 620 31.90 2.86 7.46
N VAL A 621 31.74 1.63 7.93
CA VAL A 621 32.79 0.84 8.59
C VAL A 621 33.07 -0.39 7.73
N TRP A 622 34.34 -0.69 7.49
CA TRP A 622 34.78 -1.86 6.73
C TRP A 622 35.85 -2.62 7.49
N ARG A 623 36.02 -3.89 7.11
CA ARG A 623 37.13 -4.72 7.55
C ARG A 623 38.31 -4.49 6.61
N ARG A 624 39.50 -4.29 7.17
CA ARG A 624 40.74 -4.26 6.38
C ARG A 624 41.11 -5.70 6.03
N GLY A 625 41.24 -6.00 4.73
CA GLY A 625 41.71 -7.30 4.24
C GLY A 625 43.24 -7.43 4.29
N GLU A 626 43.75 -8.64 4.06
CA GLU A 626 45.20 -8.90 4.01
C GLU A 626 45.88 -8.20 2.80
N GLN A 627 45.11 -7.88 1.75
CA GLN A 627 45.56 -7.13 0.58
C GLN A 627 44.76 -5.85 0.36
N LYS A 628 45.45 -4.80 -0.09
CA LYS A 628 44.85 -3.49 -0.42
C LYS A 628 43.87 -3.65 -1.59
N GLY A 629 42.57 -3.52 -1.31
CA GLY A 629 41.49 -3.73 -2.28
C GLY A 629 40.46 -4.79 -1.86
N ASP A 630 40.76 -5.61 -0.85
CA ASP A 630 39.86 -6.64 -0.28
C ASP A 630 39.00 -6.10 0.89
N GLU A 631 38.60 -4.82 0.80
CA GLU A 631 37.83 -4.15 1.85
C GLU A 631 36.36 -4.55 1.78
N LYS A 632 35.91 -5.38 2.74
CA LYS A 632 34.49 -5.75 2.85
C LYS A 632 33.77 -4.80 3.80
N SER A 633 32.74 -4.11 3.29
CA SER A 633 31.86 -3.29 4.11
C SER A 633 31.24 -4.13 5.23
N VAL A 634 31.45 -3.71 6.47
CA VAL A 634 30.88 -4.36 7.66
C VAL A 634 29.50 -3.80 7.93
N THR A 635 29.37 -2.47 7.92
CA THR A 635 28.11 -1.80 8.17
C THR A 635 28.16 -0.33 7.77
N ALA A 636 26.99 0.31 7.70
CA ALA A 636 26.85 1.75 7.54
C ALA A 636 25.87 2.28 8.60
N LEU A 637 26.37 3.15 9.49
CA LEU A 637 25.53 3.91 10.39
C LEU A 637 24.95 5.10 9.62
N ILE A 638 23.64 5.28 9.66
CA ILE A 638 22.94 6.38 8.99
C ILE A 638 22.29 7.24 10.06
N SER A 639 22.30 8.56 9.88
CA SER A 639 21.71 9.51 10.81
C SER A 639 20.69 10.41 10.12
N ALA A 640 19.70 10.88 10.88
CA ALA A 640 18.77 11.91 10.43
C ALA A 640 19.41 13.31 10.42
N THR A 641 20.44 13.52 11.25
CA THR A 641 21.21 14.77 11.33
C THR A 641 22.68 14.53 10.97
N PRO A 642 23.40 15.54 10.45
CA PRO A 642 24.80 15.36 10.08
C PRO A 642 25.68 14.99 11.28
N PHE A 643 26.69 14.15 11.03
CA PHE A 643 27.74 13.85 12.01
C PHE A 643 28.72 15.03 12.10
N THR A 644 28.96 15.52 13.31
CA THR A 644 29.93 16.60 13.56
C THR A 644 31.35 16.06 13.72
N ALA A 645 31.51 14.88 14.34
CA ALA A 645 32.80 14.22 14.52
C ALA A 645 32.64 12.72 14.71
N THR A 646 33.69 11.96 14.39
CA THR A 646 33.73 10.50 14.53
C THR A 646 35.15 10.01 14.80
N ASP A 647 35.33 9.01 15.64
CA ASP A 647 36.60 8.29 15.83
C ASP A 647 36.34 6.80 16.05
N LEU A 648 37.34 5.95 15.82
CA LEU A 648 37.22 4.49 15.95
C LEU A 648 38.37 3.95 16.80
N SER A 649 38.04 3.19 17.85
CA SER A 649 39.04 2.54 18.69
C SER A 649 39.63 1.29 18.03
N PRO A 650 40.89 0.92 18.36
CA PRO A 650 41.49 -0.33 17.90
C PRO A 650 40.66 -1.58 18.26
N GLU A 651 39.90 -1.52 19.35
CA GLU A 651 39.00 -2.56 19.85
C GLU A 651 37.63 -2.57 19.12
N GLY A 652 37.44 -1.69 18.14
CA GLY A 652 36.25 -1.63 17.30
C GLY A 652 35.09 -0.85 17.92
N ILE A 653 35.35 0.06 18.87
CA ILE A 653 34.33 0.97 19.41
C ILE A 653 34.31 2.24 18.55
N LEU A 654 33.21 2.45 17.83
CA LEU A 654 32.95 3.63 17.03
C LEU A 654 32.34 4.72 17.92
N LEU A 655 33.05 5.84 18.07
CA LEU A 655 32.59 7.03 18.77
C LEU A 655 32.07 8.04 17.74
N VAL A 656 30.81 8.45 17.86
CA VAL A 656 30.21 9.43 16.94
C VAL A 656 29.56 10.58 17.69
N ALA A 657 29.65 11.77 17.11
CA ALA A 657 28.97 12.98 17.56
C ALA A 657 28.07 13.52 16.47
N SER A 658 26.91 14.01 16.89
CA SER A 658 25.90 14.67 16.04
C SER A 658 25.17 15.72 16.89
N GLU A 659 24.18 16.39 16.32
CA GLU A 659 23.34 17.34 17.08
C GLU A 659 22.61 16.68 18.27
N SER A 660 22.36 15.36 18.22
CA SER A 660 21.74 14.64 19.33
C SER A 660 22.68 14.34 20.50
N GLY A 661 24.00 14.56 20.33
CA GLY A 661 25.01 14.29 21.33
C GLY A 661 26.09 13.31 20.89
N VAL A 662 26.72 12.66 21.86
CA VAL A 662 27.84 11.71 21.68
C VAL A 662 27.39 10.31 22.05
N LYS A 663 27.76 9.32 21.25
CA LYS A 663 27.48 7.91 21.51
C LYS A 663 28.64 7.01 21.12
N ALA A 664 28.80 5.91 21.84
CA ALA A 664 29.75 4.85 21.54
C ALA A 664 29.03 3.58 21.11
N LEU A 665 29.48 3.01 19.99
CA LEU A 665 28.90 1.83 19.35
C LEU A 665 29.99 0.75 19.25
N GLN A 666 29.80 -0.40 19.88
CA GLN A 666 30.67 -1.55 19.66
C GLN A 666 30.31 -2.16 18.30
N ILE A 667 31.20 -2.02 17.31
CA ILE A 667 31.00 -2.61 15.99
C ILE A 667 31.16 -4.13 16.09
N ARG A 668 30.23 -4.86 15.48
CA ARG A 668 30.31 -6.31 15.34
C ARG A 668 30.32 -6.68 13.86
N PRO A 669 31.36 -7.38 13.39
CA PRO A 669 31.34 -7.86 12.03
C PRO A 669 30.25 -8.92 11.85
N ALA A 670 29.33 -8.67 10.92
CA ALA A 670 28.32 -9.65 10.54
C ALA A 670 28.98 -10.93 10.01
N PRO A 671 28.40 -12.12 10.27
CA PRO A 671 28.75 -13.31 9.48
C PRO A 671 28.44 -13.01 8.01
N ALA A 672 29.32 -13.47 7.10
CA ALA A 672 29.25 -13.13 5.69
C ALA A 672 27.90 -13.54 5.07
N GLN A 673 27.00 -12.58 4.85
CA GLN A 673 25.85 -12.76 3.95
C GLN A 673 26.26 -12.47 2.49
N PRO A 674 25.68 -13.19 1.52
CA PRO A 674 25.92 -12.94 0.10
C PRO A 674 25.38 -11.55 -0.27
N CYS A 675 26.20 -10.82 -1.02
CA CYS A 675 25.93 -9.45 -1.46
C CYS A 675 24.71 -9.46 -2.39
N ALA A 676 23.57 -8.94 -1.95
CA ALA A 676 22.53 -8.52 -2.87
C ALA A 676 23.06 -7.27 -3.60
N THR A 677 23.42 -7.46 -4.87
CA THR A 677 23.86 -6.39 -5.75
C THR A 677 22.78 -5.32 -5.76
N THR A 678 23.12 -4.12 -5.29
CA THR A 678 22.34 -2.92 -5.51
C THR A 678 22.42 -2.59 -7.01
N ALA A 679 21.59 -3.27 -7.79
CA ALA A 679 21.31 -2.83 -9.15
C ALA A 679 20.62 -1.48 -9.03
N ARG A 680 21.29 -0.43 -9.55
CA ARG A 680 20.57 0.77 -9.99
C ARG A 680 19.44 0.27 -10.89
N ARG A 681 18.19 0.57 -10.52
CA ARG A 681 17.05 0.44 -11.44
C ARG A 681 17.35 1.33 -12.64
N SER A 682 17.85 0.74 -13.70
CA SER A 682 17.73 1.30 -15.04
C SER A 682 16.24 1.26 -15.40
N VAL A 683 15.71 2.41 -15.80
CA VAL A 683 14.41 2.54 -16.44
C VAL A 683 14.39 1.59 -17.66
N PRO A 684 13.35 0.74 -17.85
CA PRO A 684 13.27 -0.07 -19.04
C PRO A 684 12.99 0.82 -20.26
N ASP A 685 13.84 0.68 -21.28
CA ASP A 685 13.69 1.27 -22.61
C ASP A 685 12.47 0.62 -23.31
N PRO A 686 11.45 1.38 -23.78
CA PRO A 686 10.18 0.82 -24.25
C PRO A 686 10.20 0.32 -25.71
N GLN A 687 11.34 -0.11 -26.24
CA GLN A 687 11.44 -0.64 -27.60
C GLN A 687 12.31 -1.90 -27.68
N ALA A 688 11.71 -3.07 -27.41
CA ALA A 688 11.99 -4.34 -28.09
C ALA A 688 11.15 -5.47 -27.48
N ALA A 689 9.98 -5.72 -28.04
CA ALA A 689 9.27 -6.98 -27.87
C ALA A 689 8.50 -7.29 -29.17
N GLU A 690 9.17 -7.92 -30.13
CA GLU A 690 8.48 -8.75 -31.13
C GLU A 690 8.29 -10.15 -30.53
N PRO A 691 7.14 -10.82 -30.75
CA PRO A 691 6.91 -12.16 -30.23
C PRO A 691 7.36 -13.22 -31.25
N GLU A 692 8.22 -14.15 -30.84
CA GLU A 692 8.38 -15.44 -31.53
C GLU A 692 7.48 -16.52 -30.91
N PRO A 693 6.98 -17.49 -31.69
CA PRO A 693 5.81 -18.29 -31.36
C PRO A 693 6.11 -19.52 -30.50
N ALA A 694 5.13 -19.89 -29.68
CA ALA A 694 5.13 -21.05 -28.80
C ALA A 694 5.17 -22.38 -29.58
N GLN A 695 6.10 -23.27 -29.19
CA GLN A 695 6.10 -24.67 -29.59
C GLN A 695 5.30 -25.50 -28.56
N THR A 696 4.30 -26.22 -29.08
CA THR A 696 3.46 -27.20 -28.37
C THR A 696 4.24 -28.49 -28.12
N PRO A 697 4.13 -29.15 -26.94
CA PRO A 697 4.63 -30.51 -26.79
C PRO A 697 3.54 -31.54 -27.11
N GLU A 698 3.83 -32.45 -28.04
CA GLU A 698 3.09 -33.68 -28.32
C GLU A 698 3.33 -34.76 -27.23
N PRO A 699 2.41 -35.75 -27.08
CA PRO A 699 2.47 -36.77 -26.05
C PRO A 699 3.21 -38.04 -26.52
N GLU A 700 3.97 -38.69 -25.62
CA GLU A 700 4.54 -40.02 -25.86
C GLU A 700 3.78 -41.15 -25.11
N PRO A 701 3.83 -42.39 -25.61
CA PRO A 701 2.78 -43.38 -25.41
C PRO A 701 3.09 -44.48 -24.39
N GLU A 702 2.01 -45.10 -23.96
CA GLU A 702 1.87 -46.25 -23.07
C GLU A 702 2.49 -47.55 -23.66
N ALA A 703 3.22 -48.31 -22.85
CA ALA A 703 3.56 -49.71 -23.14
C ALA A 703 3.50 -50.58 -21.88
N ALA A 704 2.72 -51.65 -21.98
CA ALA A 704 2.35 -52.61 -20.96
C ALA A 704 3.48 -53.49 -20.44
N GLN A 705 3.35 -53.96 -19.18
CA GLN A 705 3.63 -55.35 -18.78
C GLN A 705 3.12 -55.65 -17.37
N ALA A 706 2.08 -56.51 -17.28
CA ALA A 706 1.83 -57.39 -16.14
C ALA A 706 2.71 -58.66 -16.30
N PRO A 707 2.98 -59.52 -15.28
CA PRO A 707 1.89 -60.21 -14.57
C PRO A 707 2.17 -60.69 -13.12
N GLN A 708 1.12 -61.32 -12.56
CA GLN A 708 1.07 -62.40 -11.55
C GLN A 708 0.85 -62.05 -10.05
N ALA A 709 -0.37 -62.38 -9.61
CA ALA A 709 -0.73 -62.79 -8.26
C ALA A 709 -0.16 -64.19 -7.92
N PRO A 710 -0.11 -64.54 -6.62
CA PRO A 710 -1.18 -65.38 -6.07
C PRO A 710 -1.68 -64.90 -4.68
N GLY A 711 -2.96 -65.17 -4.39
CA GLY A 711 -3.60 -64.92 -3.08
C GLY A 711 -3.37 -66.05 -2.07
N PRO A 712 -4.38 -66.38 -1.26
CA PRO A 712 -4.98 -65.63 -0.15
C PRO A 712 -4.70 -66.34 1.20
N ASP A 713 -4.97 -65.71 2.36
CA ASP A 713 -5.69 -66.36 3.48
C ASP A 713 -5.79 -65.52 4.78
N ALA A 714 -6.97 -65.69 5.40
CA ALA A 714 -7.29 -65.74 6.83
C ALA A 714 -7.34 -64.45 7.69
N HIS A 715 -8.58 -63.94 7.80
CA HIS A 715 -9.29 -63.52 9.03
C HIS A 715 -9.15 -64.48 10.24
N PRO A 716 -9.82 -64.29 11.41
CA PRO A 716 -10.40 -63.10 12.09
C PRO A 716 -9.97 -63.00 13.59
N ILE A 717 -10.44 -62.04 14.40
CA ILE A 717 -11.47 -62.14 15.49
C ILE A 717 -11.04 -61.02 16.49
N ASP A 718 -11.83 -60.17 17.14
CA ASP A 718 -13.27 -60.02 17.47
C ASP A 718 -13.61 -58.51 17.52
#